data_AF-K7MXW4-F1
#
_entry.id   AF-K7MXW4-F1
#
_cell.length_a   1.000
_cell.length_b   1.000
_cell.length_c   1.000
_cell.angle_alpha   90.00
_cell.angle_beta   90.00
_cell.angle_gamma   90.00
#
_symmetry.space_group_name_H-M   'P 1'
#
loop_
_entity.id
_entity.type
_entity.pdbx_description
1 polymer ?
#
loop_
_entity_poly.entity_id
_entity_poly.type
_entity_poly.pdbx_seq_one_letter_code
_entity_poly.pdbx_strand_id
1 'polypeptide(L)'
;MDFDHHLTELSASSPFIPSGEDFHFYYKFRNFRRPIEEIARRTQSMLDRIGSAENIWGRGSAFPGDVDDAYEWLVNANDDVLELVEELVDELRMLKKDEGEECDGANPKVPFHIPTIKKPQYAYNIVVDNSNEPFEHILLEKSDDGQRYIHPLEKLSVLDFVDKENLENLVPVEPPSIECTPFKLVEDVKGLKEVAAMLSSVNEFAVDLEHNHYRSFQGLTCLMQISTRTEDFVIDTLKVRNHVGPYLREVFKDPTKKKVMHGADRDIVWLQRDFGIYVCNMFDTGQSSRVLKLDRYSLQYLLQQFCGVTANKEYQSADWRLRPLPDVMLRYGREDTHYLLYIYDLMRIKLFALSKESEGSDNPLLEVYKRSYDVCMQLYEKELLKEDSYLHIWGLRGAGFNAQQLAVVSGLWEWRDGLARADDEGPGYVLPNRIILEIANQMPVIISNLRRIVGRTKHPYVERSLDVIVNIVRHSMQNAAAFEEAALRLKEEHAASLSNVIPVKDGTEVPHTLQKDGCAARGSMGIENGSCVDITQNCMLSYDQEEKSFQHQVEDGLSDCLNSDLLRVKKEIKPEQSRSSLNIPSPLLLGNNEKSRLVAETPSVTYETSYSREKLVSGSPSTSNPIGMVMVDSAKEKKMNDE
;
A
#
# COMPACT_ATOMS: atom_id res chain seq x y z
N MET A 1 -7.61 7.41 -26.72
CA MET A 1 -7.26 8.71 -26.11
C MET A 1 -5.79 8.93 -26.39
N ASP A 2 -5.40 10.08 -26.93
CA ASP A 2 -4.02 10.34 -27.35
C ASP A 2 -3.15 10.81 -26.17
N PHE A 3 -3.08 10.00 -25.11
CA PHE A 3 -2.12 10.22 -24.02
C PHE A 3 -0.70 10.22 -24.58
N ASP A 4 -0.45 9.38 -25.59
CA ASP A 4 0.82 9.24 -26.29
C ASP A 4 1.28 10.57 -26.89
N HIS A 5 0.39 11.34 -27.55
CA HIS A 5 0.75 12.66 -28.06
C HIS A 5 1.18 13.64 -26.96
N HIS A 6 0.46 13.72 -25.84
CA HIS A 6 0.84 14.62 -24.75
C HIS A 6 2.09 14.18 -23.99
N LEU A 7 2.28 12.86 -23.83
CA LEU A 7 3.52 12.29 -23.31
C LEU A 7 4.71 12.57 -24.25
N THR A 8 4.48 12.57 -25.56
CA THR A 8 5.48 12.94 -26.57
C THR A 8 5.81 14.44 -26.54
N GLU A 9 4.81 15.31 -26.36
CA GLU A 9 5.07 16.74 -26.15
C GLU A 9 5.83 17.01 -24.85
N LEU A 10 5.51 16.26 -23.78
CA LEU A 10 6.26 16.34 -22.52
C LEU A 10 7.72 15.95 -22.69
N SER A 11 7.99 14.81 -23.34
CA SER A 11 9.35 14.32 -23.55
C SER A 11 10.18 15.26 -24.43
N ALA A 12 9.55 16.03 -25.31
CA ALA A 12 10.22 17.09 -26.07
C ALA A 12 10.54 18.34 -25.22
N SER A 13 9.73 18.63 -24.21
CA SER A 13 9.87 19.82 -23.35
C SER A 13 10.78 19.61 -22.13
N SER A 14 10.91 18.37 -21.69
CA SER A 14 11.77 17.97 -20.58
C SER A 14 12.27 16.54 -20.83
N PRO A 15 13.57 16.25 -20.60
CA PRO A 15 14.10 14.90 -20.73
C PRO A 15 13.49 13.90 -19.73
N PHE A 16 12.74 14.38 -18.73
CA PHE A 16 12.00 13.56 -17.77
C PHE A 16 10.76 14.28 -17.23
N ILE A 17 9.80 13.56 -16.64
CA ILE A 17 8.75 14.19 -15.81
C ILE A 17 9.39 14.50 -14.44
N PRO A 18 9.61 15.77 -14.09
CA PRO A 18 10.20 16.20 -12.83
C PRO A 18 9.21 16.01 -11.67
N SER A 19 9.71 15.82 -10.45
CA SER A 19 8.93 15.76 -9.21
C SER A 19 9.49 16.73 -8.16
N GLY A 20 8.71 17.10 -7.15
CA GLY A 20 9.17 18.01 -6.09
C GLY A 20 9.54 19.41 -6.59
N GLU A 21 10.67 19.95 -6.15
CA GLU A 21 11.13 21.30 -6.52
C GLU A 21 11.37 21.46 -8.02
N ASP A 22 11.92 20.43 -8.67
CA ASP A 22 12.14 20.42 -10.11
C ASP A 22 10.82 20.56 -10.87
N PHE A 23 9.74 19.92 -10.38
CA PHE A 23 8.43 20.06 -11.01
C PHE A 23 7.99 21.51 -11.02
N HIS A 24 8.14 22.23 -9.90
CA HIS A 24 7.81 23.64 -9.84
C HIS A 24 8.68 24.51 -10.76
N PHE A 25 9.95 24.14 -10.96
CA PHE A 25 10.82 24.81 -11.92
C PHE A 25 10.33 24.61 -13.36
N TYR A 26 10.16 23.36 -13.80
CA TYR A 26 9.72 23.06 -15.16
C TYR A 26 8.30 23.55 -15.44
N TYR A 27 7.41 23.50 -14.44
CA TYR A 27 6.03 24.01 -14.53
C TYR A 27 5.97 25.52 -14.78
N LYS A 28 7.06 26.28 -14.61
CA LYS A 28 7.10 27.70 -15.04
C LYS A 28 7.11 27.84 -16.56
N PHE A 29 7.61 26.85 -17.30
CA PHE A 29 7.69 26.89 -18.75
C PHE A 29 6.38 26.45 -19.39
N ARG A 30 5.82 27.30 -20.25
CA ARG A 30 4.52 27.04 -20.91
C ARG A 30 4.51 25.73 -21.72
N ASN A 31 5.63 25.37 -22.35
CA ASN A 31 5.76 24.15 -23.16
C ASN A 31 5.68 22.88 -22.31
N PHE A 32 6.12 22.93 -21.05
CA PHE A 32 6.00 21.82 -20.10
C PHE A 32 4.65 21.85 -19.37
N ARG A 33 4.19 23.04 -18.97
CA ARG A 33 2.91 23.23 -18.25
C ARG A 33 1.71 22.74 -19.06
N ARG A 34 1.62 23.10 -20.35
CA ARG A 34 0.42 22.81 -21.16
C ARG A 34 0.13 21.30 -21.28
N PRO A 35 1.10 20.43 -21.65
CA PRO A 35 0.85 19.00 -21.68
C PRO A 35 0.53 18.38 -20.31
N ILE A 36 1.16 18.87 -19.22
CA ILE A 36 0.85 18.44 -17.85
C ILE A 36 -0.60 18.76 -17.49
N GLU A 37 -1.05 20.00 -17.70
CA GLU A 37 -2.44 20.42 -17.44
C GLU A 37 -3.43 19.62 -18.28
N GLU A 38 -3.06 19.30 -19.53
CA GLU A 38 -3.89 18.50 -20.42
C GLU A 38 -4.03 17.04 -19.93
N ILE A 39 -2.92 16.40 -19.54
CA ILE A 39 -2.92 15.05 -18.94
C ILE A 39 -3.71 15.05 -17.63
N ALA A 40 -3.43 15.99 -16.72
CA ALA A 40 -4.12 16.08 -15.44
C ALA A 40 -5.64 16.20 -15.61
N ARG A 41 -6.10 17.10 -16.48
CA ARG A 41 -7.54 17.27 -16.78
C ARG A 41 -8.16 16.04 -17.42
N ARG A 42 -7.45 15.30 -18.28
CA ARG A 42 -7.96 14.03 -18.88
C ARG A 42 -8.04 12.92 -17.84
N THR A 43 -7.02 12.78 -17.01
CA THR A 43 -6.99 11.80 -15.91
C THR A 43 -8.10 12.10 -14.91
N GLN A 44 -8.25 13.36 -14.49
CA GLN A 44 -9.36 13.81 -13.64
C GLN A 44 -10.71 13.47 -14.27
N SER A 45 -10.93 13.82 -15.55
CA SER A 45 -12.17 13.49 -16.25
C SER A 45 -12.45 11.98 -16.32
N MET A 46 -11.42 11.15 -16.47
CA MET A 46 -11.57 9.70 -16.45
C MET A 46 -11.96 9.20 -15.05
N LEU A 47 -11.29 9.67 -14.01
CA LEU A 47 -11.56 9.30 -12.63
C LEU A 47 -12.94 9.78 -12.18
N ASP A 48 -13.34 11.00 -12.55
CA ASP A 48 -14.69 11.53 -12.33
C ASP A 48 -15.74 10.66 -13.03
N ARG A 49 -15.47 10.22 -14.28
CA ARG A 49 -16.38 9.32 -15.01
C ARG A 49 -16.48 7.94 -14.36
N ILE A 50 -15.37 7.41 -13.83
CA ILE A 50 -15.36 6.16 -13.08
C ILE A 50 -16.20 6.35 -11.81
N GLY A 51 -15.91 7.35 -10.98
CA GLY A 51 -16.66 7.62 -9.74
C GLY A 51 -18.12 8.02 -9.95
N SER A 52 -18.46 8.59 -11.12
CA SER A 52 -19.86 8.90 -11.48
C SER A 52 -20.66 7.67 -11.95
N ALA A 53 -20.04 6.50 -12.09
CA ALA A 53 -20.73 5.27 -12.46
C ALA A 53 -21.55 4.74 -11.27
N GLU A 54 -22.69 5.38 -10.95
CA GLU A 54 -23.57 5.03 -9.83
C GLU A 54 -23.99 3.56 -9.83
N ASN A 55 -24.03 2.92 -11.00
CA ASN A 55 -24.37 1.51 -11.15
C ASN A 55 -23.33 0.54 -10.55
N ILE A 56 -22.07 0.97 -10.46
CA ILE A 56 -20.97 0.17 -9.92
C ILE A 56 -20.75 0.54 -8.44
N TRP A 57 -20.70 1.84 -8.15
CA TRP A 57 -20.22 2.37 -6.88
C TRP A 57 -21.32 2.85 -5.91
N GLY A 58 -22.56 2.99 -6.37
CA GLY A 58 -23.62 3.72 -5.64
C GLY A 58 -23.46 5.25 -5.71
N ARG A 59 -24.37 5.99 -5.07
CA ARG A 59 -24.35 7.46 -5.03
C ARG A 59 -23.27 7.97 -4.04
N GLY A 60 -22.55 9.04 -4.42
CA GLY A 60 -21.60 9.74 -3.54
C GLY A 60 -20.14 9.28 -3.66
N SER A 61 -19.80 8.48 -4.66
CA SER A 61 -18.49 7.86 -4.91
C SER A 61 -17.62 8.62 -5.91
N ALA A 62 -17.86 9.93 -6.09
CA ALA A 62 -17.06 10.77 -6.97
C ALA A 62 -15.57 10.72 -6.57
N PHE A 63 -14.68 10.80 -7.56
CA PHE A 63 -13.25 10.82 -7.30
C PHE A 63 -12.88 12.05 -6.45
N PRO A 64 -12.13 11.88 -5.34
CA PRO A 64 -11.83 12.98 -4.42
C PRO A 64 -10.81 13.96 -5.02
N GLY A 65 -10.89 15.22 -4.60
CA GLY A 65 -9.91 16.25 -4.97
C GLY A 65 -8.63 16.23 -4.12
N ASP A 66 -8.66 15.57 -2.95
CA ASP A 66 -7.52 15.40 -2.06
C ASP A 66 -6.72 14.13 -2.42
N VAL A 67 -5.39 14.20 -2.35
CA VAL A 67 -4.50 13.10 -2.78
C VAL A 67 -4.50 11.93 -1.79
N ASP A 68 -4.59 12.19 -0.49
CA ASP A 68 -4.61 11.13 0.52
C ASP A 68 -5.91 10.33 0.40
N ASP A 69 -7.02 11.03 0.18
CA ASP A 69 -8.31 10.41 -0.14
C ASP A 69 -8.29 9.65 -1.47
N ALA A 70 -7.56 10.15 -2.48
CA ALA A 70 -7.51 9.54 -3.80
C ALA A 70 -6.90 8.14 -3.80
N TYR A 71 -5.87 7.93 -2.98
CA TYR A 71 -5.26 6.59 -2.84
C TYR A 71 -6.22 5.62 -2.16
N GLU A 72 -6.81 6.01 -1.02
CA GLU A 72 -7.82 5.18 -0.36
C GLU A 72 -9.04 4.93 -1.26
N TRP A 73 -9.42 5.92 -2.07
CA TRP A 73 -10.48 5.76 -3.07
C TRP A 73 -10.14 4.73 -4.12
N LEU A 74 -8.93 4.73 -4.66
CA LEU A 74 -8.51 3.74 -5.64
C LEU A 74 -8.48 2.32 -5.04
N VAL A 75 -8.03 2.17 -3.78
CA VAL A 75 -7.99 0.87 -3.10
C VAL A 75 -9.40 0.32 -2.88
N ASN A 76 -10.28 1.10 -2.23
CA ASN A 76 -11.67 0.69 -1.97
C ASN A 76 -12.43 0.45 -3.28
N ALA A 77 -12.19 1.29 -4.30
CA ALA A 77 -12.80 1.12 -5.60
C ALA A 77 -12.37 -0.22 -6.27
N ASN A 78 -11.08 -0.56 -6.20
CA ASN A 78 -10.63 -1.86 -6.72
C ASN A 78 -11.28 -3.02 -5.95
N ASP A 79 -11.36 -2.93 -4.62
CA ASP A 79 -11.98 -3.96 -3.77
C ASP A 79 -13.47 -4.18 -4.13
N ASP A 80 -14.23 -3.09 -4.27
CA ASP A 80 -15.65 -3.11 -4.65
C ASP A 80 -15.86 -3.75 -6.04
N VAL A 81 -15.03 -3.41 -7.03
CA VAL A 81 -15.11 -4.03 -8.38
C VAL A 81 -14.77 -5.50 -8.31
N LEU A 82 -13.76 -5.89 -7.53
CA LEU A 82 -13.39 -7.29 -7.37
C LEU A 82 -14.51 -8.08 -6.68
N GLU A 83 -15.15 -7.53 -5.64
CA GLU A 83 -16.30 -8.16 -4.96
C GLU A 83 -17.50 -8.32 -5.92
N LEU A 84 -17.84 -7.27 -6.70
CA LEU A 84 -18.92 -7.35 -7.68
C LEU A 84 -18.63 -8.39 -8.78
N VAL A 85 -17.38 -8.46 -9.25
CA VAL A 85 -16.97 -9.46 -10.24
C VAL A 85 -17.05 -10.87 -9.65
N GLU A 86 -16.70 -11.08 -8.39
CA GLU A 86 -16.87 -12.37 -7.71
C GLU A 86 -18.35 -12.76 -7.61
N GLU A 87 -19.23 -11.83 -7.22
CA GLU A 87 -20.67 -12.07 -7.15
C GLU A 87 -21.24 -12.47 -8.52
N LEU A 88 -20.89 -11.71 -9.58
CA LEU A 88 -21.33 -12.01 -10.95
C LEU A 88 -20.76 -13.33 -11.47
N VAL A 89 -19.50 -13.66 -11.16
CA VAL A 89 -18.90 -14.94 -11.55
C VAL A 89 -19.58 -16.11 -10.86
N ASP A 90 -19.94 -15.97 -9.59
CA ASP A 90 -20.69 -16.99 -8.86
C ASP A 90 -22.11 -17.15 -9.41
N GLU A 91 -22.80 -16.06 -9.77
CA GLU A 91 -24.09 -16.11 -10.47
C GLU A 91 -23.95 -16.83 -11.83
N LEU A 92 -22.92 -16.50 -12.61
CA LEU A 92 -22.66 -17.12 -13.92
C LEU A 92 -22.30 -18.61 -13.77
N ARG A 93 -21.61 -19.01 -12.71
CA ARG A 93 -21.36 -20.42 -12.35
C ARG A 93 -22.64 -21.15 -11.94
N MET A 94 -23.56 -20.50 -11.21
CA MET A 94 -24.85 -21.09 -10.88
C MET A 94 -25.69 -21.30 -12.14
N LEU A 95 -25.73 -20.32 -13.04
CA LEU A 95 -26.42 -20.45 -14.34
C LEU A 95 -25.82 -21.56 -15.20
N LYS A 96 -24.49 -21.68 -15.26
CA LYS A 96 -23.81 -22.76 -16.00
C LYS A 96 -24.06 -24.14 -15.41
N LYS A 97 -24.20 -24.25 -14.08
CA LYS A 97 -24.61 -25.51 -13.42
C LYS A 97 -26.05 -25.87 -13.76
N ASP A 98 -26.94 -24.89 -13.87
CA ASP A 98 -28.34 -25.10 -14.26
C ASP A 98 -28.48 -25.43 -15.76
N GLU A 99 -27.58 -24.94 -16.62
CA GLU A 99 -27.58 -25.21 -18.07
C GLU A 99 -26.75 -26.45 -18.48
N GLY A 100 -26.10 -27.14 -17.54
CA GLY A 100 -25.43 -28.43 -17.78
C GLY A 100 -24.14 -28.35 -18.60
N GLU A 101 -23.55 -27.16 -18.77
CA GLU A 101 -22.24 -26.99 -19.42
C GLU A 101 -21.11 -27.03 -18.38
N GLU A 102 -20.39 -28.17 -18.31
CA GLU A 102 -19.09 -28.23 -17.65
C GLU A 102 -18.11 -27.35 -18.43
N CYS A 103 -17.86 -26.15 -17.91
CA CYS A 103 -16.86 -25.24 -18.46
C CYS A 103 -15.47 -25.73 -18.06
N ASP A 104 -14.96 -26.67 -18.85
CA ASP A 104 -13.58 -27.10 -18.83
C ASP A 104 -12.70 -25.93 -19.30
N GLY A 105 -11.91 -25.34 -18.38
CA GLY A 105 -10.85 -24.38 -18.74
C GLY A 105 -10.88 -22.99 -18.09
N ALA A 106 -11.87 -22.65 -17.26
CA ALA A 106 -11.76 -21.43 -16.43
C ALA A 106 -10.93 -21.75 -15.19
N ASN A 107 -9.65 -21.33 -15.15
CA ASN A 107 -8.87 -21.35 -13.90
C ASN A 107 -9.71 -20.66 -12.82
N PRO A 108 -10.09 -21.35 -11.72
CA PRO A 108 -10.85 -20.71 -10.67
C PRO A 108 -10.02 -19.57 -10.09
N LYS A 109 -10.55 -18.34 -10.15
CA LYS A 109 -9.94 -17.18 -9.49
C LYS A 109 -9.60 -17.53 -8.04
N VAL A 110 -8.40 -17.12 -7.63
CA VAL A 110 -7.92 -17.31 -6.26
C VAL A 110 -8.78 -16.42 -5.35
N PRO A 111 -9.53 -16.99 -4.38
CA PRO A 111 -10.42 -16.20 -3.55
C PRO A 111 -9.62 -15.33 -2.58
N PHE A 112 -10.06 -14.08 -2.38
CA PHE A 112 -9.45 -13.18 -1.40
C PHE A 112 -9.78 -13.55 0.05
N HIS A 113 -10.93 -14.19 0.26
CA HIS A 113 -11.38 -14.62 1.58
C HIS A 113 -12.07 -15.99 1.51
N ILE A 114 -11.56 -16.94 2.30
CA ILE A 114 -12.12 -18.28 2.46
C ILE A 114 -12.76 -18.37 3.86
N PRO A 115 -14.11 -18.37 3.98
CA PRO A 115 -14.80 -18.35 5.27
C PRO A 115 -14.56 -19.59 6.16
N THR A 116 -14.17 -20.72 5.56
CA THR A 116 -13.96 -21.99 6.26
C THR A 116 -12.60 -22.08 6.97
N ILE A 117 -11.67 -21.16 6.71
CA ILE A 117 -10.37 -21.12 7.38
C ILE A 117 -10.56 -20.73 8.85
N LYS A 118 -10.05 -21.58 9.76
CA LYS A 118 -9.97 -21.25 11.20
C LYS A 118 -9.02 -20.06 11.39
N LYS A 119 -9.43 -19.09 12.20
CA LYS A 119 -8.61 -17.93 12.56
C LYS A 119 -7.20 -18.36 13.02
N PRO A 120 -6.13 -17.89 12.36
CA PRO A 120 -4.75 -18.16 12.75
C PRO A 120 -4.46 -17.82 14.22
N GLN A 121 -5.11 -16.77 14.73
CA GLN A 121 -4.98 -16.33 16.12
C GLN A 121 -5.31 -17.43 17.12
N TYR A 122 -6.38 -18.20 16.86
CA TYR A 122 -6.76 -19.34 17.70
C TYR A 122 -6.06 -20.63 17.32
N ALA A 123 -5.64 -20.77 16.05
CA ALA A 123 -4.95 -21.97 15.60
C ALA A 123 -3.50 -22.04 16.11
N TYR A 124 -2.84 -20.88 16.24
CA TYR A 124 -1.43 -20.74 16.59
C TYR A 124 -1.19 -19.93 17.87
N ASN A 125 -2.25 -19.61 18.62
CA ASN A 125 -2.20 -18.81 19.84
C ASN A 125 -1.47 -17.48 19.64
N ILE A 126 -1.79 -16.79 18.55
CA ILE A 126 -1.24 -15.46 18.26
C ILE A 126 -1.95 -14.47 19.18
N VAL A 127 -1.20 -13.88 20.11
CA VAL A 127 -1.69 -12.86 21.04
C VAL A 127 -1.33 -11.49 20.48
N VAL A 128 -2.32 -10.61 20.37
CA VAL A 128 -2.17 -9.25 19.88
C VAL A 128 -2.84 -8.27 20.85
N ASP A 129 -2.21 -7.11 21.06
CA ASP A 129 -2.80 -6.02 21.82
C ASP A 129 -3.57 -5.06 20.91
N ASN A 130 -4.88 -5.29 20.81
CA ASN A 130 -5.81 -4.45 20.05
C ASN A 130 -6.40 -3.30 20.88
N SER A 131 -5.94 -3.06 22.11
CA SER A 131 -6.41 -1.94 22.92
C SER A 131 -6.28 -0.61 22.16
N ASN A 132 -7.12 0.37 22.51
CA ASN A 132 -7.06 1.71 21.92
C ASN A 132 -5.96 2.58 22.57
N GLU A 133 -4.78 2.00 22.78
CA GLU A 133 -3.59 2.66 23.31
C GLU A 133 -2.50 2.69 22.23
N PRO A 134 -1.60 3.68 22.18
CA PRO A 134 -0.52 3.70 21.20
C PRO A 134 0.32 2.41 21.18
N PHE A 135 0.91 2.07 20.03
CA PHE A 135 1.81 0.91 19.95
C PHE A 135 3.10 1.15 20.75
N GLU A 136 3.49 0.17 21.57
CA GLU A 136 4.73 0.24 22.33
C GLU A 136 5.86 -0.52 21.66
N HIS A 137 6.86 0.21 21.13
CA HIS A 137 8.10 -0.37 20.64
C HIS A 137 9.02 -0.79 21.79
N ILE A 138 8.64 -1.82 22.55
CA ILE A 138 9.33 -2.27 23.80
C ILE A 138 10.82 -2.60 23.64
N LEU A 139 11.29 -2.81 22.41
CA LEU A 139 12.68 -3.14 22.08
C LEU A 139 13.53 -1.90 21.76
N LEU A 140 12.92 -0.73 21.64
CA LEU A 140 13.58 0.52 21.34
C LEU A 140 13.82 1.33 22.60
N GLU A 141 14.96 2.02 22.65
CA GLU A 141 15.23 3.04 23.65
C GLU A 141 14.29 4.22 23.44
N LYS A 142 13.85 4.88 24.52
CA LYS A 142 13.16 6.17 24.43
C LYS A 142 14.18 7.30 24.48
N SER A 143 13.84 8.43 23.87
CA SER A 143 14.59 9.68 23.99
C SER A 143 14.71 10.13 25.46
N ASP A 144 15.67 11.02 25.75
CA ASP A 144 15.93 11.51 27.11
C ASP A 144 14.70 12.16 27.78
N ASP A 145 13.81 12.76 26.98
CA ASP A 145 12.54 13.34 27.41
C ASP A 145 11.39 12.33 27.54
N GLY A 146 11.61 11.08 27.12
CA GLY A 146 10.63 10.00 27.10
C GLY A 146 9.51 10.14 26.07
N GLN A 147 9.55 11.15 25.19
CA GLN A 147 8.45 11.49 24.28
C GLN A 147 8.40 10.63 23.03
N ARG A 148 9.55 10.11 22.58
CA ARG A 148 9.63 9.29 21.35
C ARG A 148 10.55 8.09 21.51
N TYR A 149 10.36 7.11 20.65
CA TYR A 149 11.32 6.02 20.48
C TYR A 149 12.48 6.48 19.60
N ILE A 150 13.69 6.01 19.90
CA ILE A 150 14.89 6.21 19.09
C ILE A 150 14.96 5.07 18.08
N HIS A 151 14.86 5.39 16.80
CA HIS A 151 14.97 4.39 15.75
C HIS A 151 16.41 3.85 15.69
N PRO A 152 16.64 2.53 15.52
CA PRO A 152 17.99 1.96 15.50
C PRO A 152 18.92 2.58 14.44
N LEU A 153 18.35 3.10 13.35
CA LEU A 153 19.11 3.73 12.27
C LEU A 153 19.47 5.20 12.51
N GLU A 154 18.95 5.86 13.55
CA GLU A 154 19.30 7.27 13.84
C GLU A 154 20.80 7.47 14.08
N LYS A 155 21.50 6.40 14.50
CA LYS A 155 22.94 6.41 14.75
C LYS A 155 23.78 6.18 13.49
N LEU A 156 23.14 5.87 12.35
CA LEU A 156 23.78 5.53 11.08
C LEU A 156 23.38 6.53 10.00
N SER A 157 24.31 6.85 9.12
CA SER A 157 24.05 7.70 7.96
C SER A 157 23.72 6.85 6.74
N VAL A 158 22.90 7.40 5.83
CA VAL A 158 22.70 6.82 4.49
C VAL A 158 24.03 6.52 3.79
N LEU A 159 25.04 7.38 4.00
CA LEU A 159 26.37 7.22 3.41
C LEU A 159 27.10 5.95 3.88
N ASP A 160 26.72 5.38 5.02
CA ASP A 160 27.29 4.13 5.53
C ASP A 160 26.85 2.92 4.71
N PHE A 161 25.75 3.03 3.95
CA PHE A 161 25.11 1.94 3.21
C PHE A 161 25.39 1.97 1.70
N VAL A 162 25.90 3.09 1.19
CA VAL A 162 26.26 3.24 -0.23
C VAL A 162 27.38 2.24 -0.58
N ASP A 163 27.23 1.58 -1.72
CA ASP A 163 28.23 0.62 -2.21
C ASP A 163 29.60 1.31 -2.35
N LYS A 164 30.62 0.77 -1.68
CA LYS A 164 32.01 1.26 -1.74
C LYS A 164 32.80 0.65 -2.91
N GLU A 165 32.25 -0.39 -3.52
CA GLU A 165 32.89 -1.14 -4.60
C GLU A 165 32.82 -0.38 -5.94
N ASN A 166 33.79 -0.63 -6.83
CA ASN A 166 33.71 -0.09 -8.17
C ASN A 166 32.65 -0.85 -8.98
N LEU A 167 31.44 -0.27 -9.04
CA LEU A 167 30.30 -0.82 -9.78
C LEU A 167 30.55 -0.95 -11.29
N GLU A 168 31.59 -0.31 -11.85
CA GLU A 168 32.01 -0.52 -13.25
C GLU A 168 32.35 -1.97 -13.57
N ASN A 169 32.89 -2.70 -12.58
CA ASN A 169 33.33 -4.08 -12.75
C ASN A 169 32.34 -5.08 -12.16
N LEU A 170 31.17 -4.62 -11.71
CA LEU A 170 30.16 -5.51 -11.16
C LEU A 170 29.60 -6.39 -12.28
N VAL A 171 29.74 -7.71 -12.12
CA VAL A 171 29.11 -8.69 -13.01
C VAL A 171 27.84 -9.19 -12.31
N PRO A 172 26.65 -8.95 -12.88
CA PRO A 172 25.40 -9.46 -12.32
C PRO A 172 25.43 -10.98 -12.16
N VAL A 173 25.00 -11.47 -11.01
CA VAL A 173 24.93 -12.91 -10.74
C VAL A 173 23.53 -13.41 -11.05
N GLU A 174 23.37 -14.05 -12.21
CA GLU A 174 22.12 -14.68 -12.61
C GLU A 174 21.81 -15.88 -11.68
N PRO A 175 20.58 -15.97 -11.13
CA PRO A 175 20.23 -17.08 -10.26
C PRO A 175 20.08 -18.36 -11.09
N PRO A 176 20.35 -19.55 -10.50
CA PRO A 176 19.97 -20.80 -11.15
C PRO A 176 18.46 -20.84 -11.34
N SER A 177 17.97 -21.58 -12.34
CA SER A 177 16.52 -21.74 -12.53
C SER A 177 15.85 -22.16 -11.22
N ILE A 178 14.65 -21.65 -10.95
CA ILE A 178 13.90 -21.94 -9.72
C ILE A 178 13.79 -23.44 -9.42
N GLU A 179 13.76 -24.32 -10.43
CA GLU A 179 13.67 -25.77 -10.20
C GLU A 179 14.99 -26.42 -9.77
N CYS A 180 16.10 -25.76 -10.02
CA CYS A 180 17.45 -26.20 -9.65
C CYS A 180 17.98 -25.51 -8.39
N THR A 181 17.34 -24.42 -7.96
CA THR A 181 17.73 -23.70 -6.75
C THR A 181 17.22 -24.45 -5.52
N PRO A 182 18.08 -24.77 -4.53
CA PRO A 182 17.66 -25.33 -3.26
C PRO A 182 16.54 -24.51 -2.62
N PHE A 183 15.49 -25.20 -2.18
CA PHE A 183 14.30 -24.60 -1.61
C PHE A 183 13.93 -25.26 -0.29
N LYS A 184 13.55 -24.45 0.69
CA LYS A 184 13.05 -24.95 1.97
C LYS A 184 11.81 -24.17 2.46
N LEU A 185 10.72 -24.90 2.65
CA LEU A 185 9.58 -24.44 3.43
C LEU A 185 9.89 -24.59 4.93
N VAL A 186 9.87 -23.49 5.67
CA VAL A 186 10.23 -23.40 7.09
C VAL A 186 8.97 -23.23 7.91
N GLU A 187 8.60 -24.30 8.63
CA GLU A 187 7.37 -24.36 9.44
C GLU A 187 7.66 -24.63 10.92
N ASP A 188 8.93 -24.71 11.30
CA ASP A 188 9.38 -25.01 12.66
C ASP A 188 10.61 -24.20 13.09
N VAL A 189 10.92 -24.25 14.38
CA VAL A 189 12.05 -23.52 14.99
C VAL A 189 13.40 -24.02 14.47
N LYS A 190 13.51 -25.30 14.11
CA LYS A 190 14.76 -25.87 13.59
C LYS A 190 15.08 -25.23 12.24
N GLY A 191 14.10 -25.19 11.34
CA GLY A 191 14.23 -24.53 10.05
C GLY A 191 14.55 -23.04 10.19
N LEU A 192 13.93 -22.35 11.15
CA LEU A 192 14.20 -20.94 11.38
C LEU A 192 15.64 -20.67 11.87
N LYS A 193 16.21 -21.57 12.69
CA LYS A 193 17.63 -21.49 13.09
C LYS A 193 18.58 -21.70 11.91
N GLU A 194 18.23 -22.63 11.02
CA GLU A 194 19.01 -22.88 9.80
C GLU A 194 18.99 -21.65 8.87
N VAL A 195 17.83 -21.00 8.71
CA VAL A 195 17.73 -19.71 8.00
C VAL A 195 18.62 -18.67 8.66
N ALA A 196 18.51 -18.46 9.98
CA ALA A 196 19.31 -17.45 10.68
C ALA A 196 20.83 -17.69 10.52
N ALA A 197 21.27 -18.95 10.55
CA ALA A 197 22.67 -19.31 10.31
C ALA A 197 23.11 -19.02 8.87
N MET A 198 22.26 -19.32 7.88
CA MET A 198 22.51 -19.00 6.48
C MET A 198 22.58 -17.48 6.25
N LEU A 199 21.64 -16.71 6.78
CA LEU A 199 21.64 -15.25 6.66
C LEU A 199 22.82 -14.60 7.38
N SER A 200 23.33 -15.25 8.43
CA SER A 200 24.55 -14.80 9.11
C SER A 200 25.81 -14.94 8.24
N SER A 201 25.87 -15.91 7.34
CA SER A 201 27.05 -16.18 6.50
C SER A 201 27.06 -15.44 5.15
N VAL A 202 25.95 -14.81 4.75
CA VAL A 202 25.87 -13.97 3.54
C VAL A 202 25.89 -12.48 3.86
N ASN A 203 26.32 -11.68 2.88
CA ASN A 203 26.34 -10.22 2.96
C ASN A 203 25.06 -9.56 2.44
N GLU A 204 24.21 -10.32 1.76
CA GLU A 204 22.97 -9.80 1.19
C GLU A 204 21.93 -10.91 1.02
N PHE A 205 20.67 -10.54 1.12
CA PHE A 205 19.53 -11.43 0.87
C PHE A 205 18.29 -10.63 0.49
N ALA A 206 17.45 -11.21 -0.36
CA ALA A 206 16.17 -10.67 -0.75
C ALA A 206 15.08 -11.04 0.26
N VAL A 207 14.10 -10.18 0.47
CA VAL A 207 12.97 -10.39 1.38
C VAL A 207 11.68 -9.87 0.77
N ASP A 208 10.61 -10.62 0.94
CA ASP A 208 9.23 -10.25 0.63
C ASP A 208 8.27 -10.84 1.69
N LEU A 209 7.06 -10.31 1.82
CA LEU A 209 6.07 -10.73 2.81
C LEU A 209 4.66 -10.81 2.23
N GLU A 210 3.87 -11.76 2.74
CA GLU A 210 2.43 -11.82 2.47
C GLU A 210 1.62 -11.45 3.69
N HIS A 211 0.59 -10.61 3.52
CA HIS A 211 -0.19 -10.05 4.61
C HIS A 211 -1.69 -10.33 4.49
N ASN A 212 -2.39 -10.43 5.62
CA ASN A 212 -3.85 -10.44 5.67
C ASN A 212 -4.35 -9.50 6.77
N HIS A 213 -5.15 -8.50 6.40
CA HIS A 213 -5.81 -7.56 7.32
C HIS A 213 -7.32 -7.77 7.44
N TYR A 214 -7.94 -8.57 6.56
CA TYR A 214 -9.40 -8.72 6.57
C TYR A 214 -9.89 -9.47 7.82
N ARG A 215 -9.08 -10.39 8.35
CA ARG A 215 -9.47 -11.30 9.43
C ARG A 215 -8.63 -11.15 10.70
N SER A 216 -8.08 -9.97 10.90
CA SER A 216 -7.38 -9.49 12.11
C SER A 216 -7.43 -7.97 12.13
N PHE A 217 -7.58 -7.36 13.31
CA PHE A 217 -7.76 -5.92 13.44
C PHE A 217 -6.54 -5.13 12.94
N GLN A 218 -5.35 -5.49 13.43
CA GLN A 218 -4.10 -4.86 12.98
C GLN A 218 -3.48 -5.59 11.78
N GLY A 219 -4.00 -6.77 11.43
CA GLY A 219 -3.50 -7.63 10.38
C GLY A 219 -2.39 -8.60 10.80
N LEU A 220 -2.08 -9.54 9.91
CA LEU A 220 -1.17 -10.66 10.13
C LEU A 220 -0.19 -10.79 8.97
N THR A 221 1.11 -10.73 9.24
CA THR A 221 2.12 -11.23 8.29
C THR A 221 2.03 -12.75 8.28
N CYS A 222 1.60 -13.30 7.15
CA CYS A 222 1.22 -14.71 6.96
C CYS A 222 2.33 -15.56 6.33
N LEU A 223 3.24 -14.93 5.59
CA LEU A 223 4.38 -15.57 4.96
C LEU A 223 5.56 -14.59 4.93
N MET A 224 6.77 -15.13 4.97
CA MET A 224 8.00 -14.38 4.72
C MET A 224 8.88 -15.17 3.78
N GLN A 225 9.24 -14.57 2.66
CA GLN A 225 10.04 -15.17 1.62
C GLN A 225 11.43 -14.55 1.69
N ILE A 226 12.45 -15.40 1.63
CA ILE A 226 13.85 -14.98 1.71
C ILE A 226 14.66 -15.74 0.69
N SER A 227 15.38 -15.03 -0.16
CA SER A 227 16.32 -15.63 -1.11
C SER A 227 17.73 -15.11 -0.88
N THR A 228 18.67 -16.03 -0.77
CA THR A 228 20.10 -15.74 -0.90
C THR A 228 20.51 -15.89 -2.37
N ARG A 229 21.80 -15.70 -2.69
CA ARG A 229 22.31 -16.01 -4.04
C ARG A 229 22.27 -17.50 -4.38
N THR A 230 22.11 -18.38 -3.39
CA THR A 230 22.28 -19.83 -3.56
C THR A 230 21.06 -20.65 -3.18
N GLU A 231 20.18 -20.14 -2.32
CA GLU A 231 19.06 -20.89 -1.74
C GLU A 231 17.85 -19.99 -1.46
N ASP A 232 16.65 -20.55 -1.56
CA ASP A 232 15.37 -19.91 -1.26
C ASP A 232 14.69 -20.51 -0.03
N PHE A 233 14.06 -19.65 0.77
CA PHE A 233 13.32 -20.01 1.97
C PHE A 233 11.93 -19.37 1.93
N VAL A 234 10.91 -20.15 2.24
CA VAL A 234 9.56 -19.65 2.50
C VAL A 234 9.21 -19.99 3.94
N ILE A 235 8.99 -18.99 4.78
CA ILE A 235 8.80 -19.12 6.22
C ILE A 235 7.32 -18.94 6.53
N ASP A 236 6.69 -19.96 7.10
CA ASP A 236 5.32 -19.87 7.61
C ASP A 236 5.30 -19.11 8.95
N THR A 237 5.20 -17.80 8.86
CA THR A 237 5.23 -16.90 10.01
C THR A 237 4.04 -17.08 10.95
N LEU A 238 2.95 -17.73 10.53
CA LEU A 238 1.84 -18.08 11.43
C LEU A 238 2.24 -19.24 12.35
N LYS A 239 2.86 -20.29 11.80
CA LYS A 239 3.30 -21.47 12.58
C LYS A 239 4.46 -21.16 13.53
N VAL A 240 5.43 -20.34 13.10
CA VAL A 240 6.61 -19.99 13.91
C VAL A 240 6.56 -18.57 14.49
N ARG A 241 5.37 -17.98 14.58
CA ARG A 241 5.12 -16.56 14.92
C ARG A 241 5.99 -16.00 16.05
N ASN A 242 6.01 -16.68 17.19
CA ASN A 242 6.72 -16.25 18.40
C ASN A 242 8.25 -16.40 18.32
N HIS A 243 8.76 -17.04 17.26
CA HIS A 243 10.17 -17.35 17.08
C HIS A 243 10.81 -16.51 15.98
N VAL A 244 10.06 -16.02 14.99
CA VAL A 244 10.57 -15.19 13.88
C VAL A 244 11.44 -14.04 14.39
N GLY A 245 10.90 -13.20 15.29
CA GLY A 245 11.61 -12.07 15.88
C GLY A 245 12.92 -12.47 16.58
N PRO A 246 12.88 -13.34 17.61
CA PRO A 246 14.09 -13.78 18.32
C PRO A 246 15.22 -14.34 17.45
N TYR A 247 14.92 -15.00 16.32
CA TYR A 247 15.95 -15.62 15.47
C TYR A 247 16.40 -14.74 14.31
N LEU A 248 15.54 -13.85 13.78
CA LEU A 248 15.86 -13.07 12.58
C LEU A 248 16.20 -11.60 12.86
N ARG A 249 15.80 -11.02 13.99
CA ARG A 249 16.02 -9.59 14.28
C ARG A 249 17.47 -9.14 14.13
N GLU A 250 18.41 -9.94 14.64
CA GLU A 250 19.83 -9.57 14.63
C GLU A 250 20.39 -9.45 13.20
N VAL A 251 20.03 -10.36 12.29
CA VAL A 251 20.52 -10.30 10.90
C VAL A 251 19.84 -9.19 10.09
N PHE A 252 18.58 -8.87 10.40
CA PHE A 252 17.86 -7.76 9.75
C PHE A 252 18.35 -6.38 10.21
N LYS A 253 18.75 -6.24 11.48
CA LYS A 253 19.31 -4.97 12.00
C LYS A 253 20.81 -4.80 11.73
N ASP A 254 21.49 -5.84 11.25
CA ASP A 254 22.93 -5.80 10.97
C ASP A 254 23.23 -4.87 9.78
N PRO A 255 23.97 -3.76 9.97
CA PRO A 255 24.31 -2.82 8.90
C PRO A 255 25.26 -3.43 7.85
N THR A 256 25.96 -4.51 8.17
CA THR A 256 26.87 -5.18 7.22
C THR A 256 26.14 -6.06 6.21
N LYS A 257 24.84 -6.32 6.44
CA LYS A 257 24.01 -7.17 5.58
C LYS A 257 23.03 -6.32 4.77
N LYS A 258 23.06 -6.41 3.45
CA LYS A 258 22.07 -5.74 2.58
C LYS A 258 20.78 -6.54 2.55
N LYS A 259 19.65 -5.91 2.87
CA LYS A 259 18.32 -6.49 2.60
C LYS A 259 17.80 -5.90 1.29
N VAL A 260 17.48 -6.74 0.31
CA VAL A 260 16.90 -6.28 -0.95
C VAL A 260 15.41 -6.56 -0.91
N MET A 261 14.59 -5.53 -1.08
CA MET A 261 13.13 -5.63 -1.04
C MET A 261 12.52 -4.87 -2.23
N HIS A 262 11.20 -4.96 -2.40
CA HIS A 262 10.50 -4.25 -3.45
C HIS A 262 9.25 -3.56 -2.90
N GLY A 263 9.20 -2.23 -2.93
CA GLY A 263 8.02 -1.49 -2.45
C GLY A 263 7.76 -1.74 -0.97
N ALA A 264 8.81 -1.66 -0.15
CA ALA A 264 8.84 -2.21 1.20
C ALA A 264 8.09 -1.39 2.27
N ASP A 265 7.41 -0.30 1.88
CA ASP A 265 6.77 0.66 2.78
C ASP A 265 5.89 -0.02 3.85
N ARG A 266 5.07 -1.00 3.43
CA ARG A 266 4.22 -1.73 4.37
C ARG A 266 4.96 -2.88 5.07
N ASP A 267 5.89 -3.52 4.39
CA ASP A 267 6.67 -4.62 4.96
C ASP A 267 7.47 -4.19 6.18
N ILE A 268 8.08 -3.00 6.12
CA ILE A 268 8.84 -2.45 7.24
C ILE A 268 7.97 -2.35 8.50
N VAL A 269 6.78 -1.76 8.41
CA VAL A 269 5.91 -1.59 9.58
C VAL A 269 5.28 -2.92 10.03
N TRP A 270 5.05 -3.86 9.10
CA TRP A 270 4.58 -5.21 9.45
C TRP A 270 5.65 -6.00 10.22
N LEU A 271 6.91 -5.96 9.79
CA LEU A 271 8.03 -6.59 10.49
C LEU A 271 8.20 -6.07 11.92
N GLN A 272 7.98 -4.77 12.12
CA GLN A 272 8.04 -4.13 13.43
C GLN A 272 6.85 -4.56 14.31
N ARG A 273 5.62 -4.38 13.82
CA ARG A 273 4.38 -4.76 14.52
C ARG A 273 4.44 -6.21 14.95
N ASP A 274 4.80 -7.09 14.03
CA ASP A 274 4.63 -8.51 14.22
C ASP A 274 5.81 -9.15 14.95
N PHE A 275 7.04 -8.80 14.60
CA PHE A 275 8.23 -9.55 15.03
C PHE A 275 9.23 -8.69 15.81
N GLY A 276 8.98 -7.38 15.93
CA GLY A 276 9.93 -6.43 16.47
C GLY A 276 11.23 -6.42 15.66
N ILE A 277 11.13 -6.60 14.34
CA ILE A 277 12.26 -6.56 13.42
C ILE A 277 12.34 -5.16 12.82
N TYR A 278 13.50 -4.51 12.94
CA TYR A 278 13.82 -3.22 12.34
C TYR A 278 14.89 -3.44 11.29
N VAL A 279 14.62 -3.06 10.05
CA VAL A 279 15.49 -3.34 8.92
C VAL A 279 16.55 -2.25 8.80
N CYS A 280 17.82 -2.66 8.72
CA CYS A 280 18.96 -1.78 8.50
C CYS A 280 19.64 -2.09 7.16
N ASN A 281 20.20 -1.11 6.46
CA ASN A 281 20.89 -1.33 5.18
C ASN A 281 20.00 -2.07 4.16
N MET A 282 18.92 -1.42 3.74
CA MET A 282 17.97 -1.95 2.75
C MET A 282 18.16 -1.27 1.40
N PHE A 283 17.94 -2.02 0.31
CA PHE A 283 17.79 -1.47 -1.04
C PHE A 283 16.42 -1.84 -1.59
N ASP A 284 15.59 -0.82 -1.85
CA ASP A 284 14.26 -0.99 -2.39
C ASP A 284 14.29 -0.90 -3.92
N THR A 285 14.09 -2.02 -4.60
CA THR A 285 14.04 -2.08 -6.07
C THR A 285 12.83 -1.33 -6.66
N GLY A 286 11.77 -1.13 -5.89
CA GLY A 286 10.65 -0.27 -6.23
C GLY A 286 11.03 1.21 -6.20
N GLN A 287 11.82 1.66 -5.22
CA GLN A 287 12.38 3.02 -5.22
C GLN A 287 13.39 3.20 -6.36
N SER A 288 14.22 2.19 -6.60
CA SER A 288 15.15 2.14 -7.73
C SER A 288 14.44 2.28 -9.09
N SER A 289 13.34 1.56 -9.29
CA SER A 289 12.57 1.63 -10.54
C SER A 289 12.02 3.04 -10.82
N ARG A 290 11.65 3.80 -9.78
CA ARG A 290 11.18 5.18 -9.87
C ARG A 290 12.32 6.14 -10.22
N VAL A 291 13.50 5.96 -9.62
CA VAL A 291 14.69 6.77 -9.92
C VAL A 291 15.21 6.50 -11.33
N LEU A 292 15.22 5.22 -11.76
CA LEU A 292 15.52 4.81 -13.13
C LEU A 292 14.44 5.22 -14.15
N LYS A 293 13.28 5.70 -13.70
CA LYS A 293 12.15 6.12 -14.55
C LYS A 293 11.72 5.02 -15.52
N LEU A 294 11.60 3.79 -15.03
CA LEU A 294 11.08 2.69 -15.82
C LEU A 294 9.59 2.90 -16.12
N ASP A 295 9.06 2.24 -17.17
CA ASP A 295 7.66 2.43 -17.58
C ASP A 295 6.65 2.04 -16.48
N ARG A 296 7.02 1.09 -15.63
CA ARG A 296 6.25 0.66 -14.47
C ARG A 296 7.17 0.32 -13.30
N TYR A 297 6.62 0.38 -12.09
CA TYR A 297 7.39 0.24 -10.85
C TYR A 297 7.10 -1.04 -10.06
N SER A 298 6.19 -1.89 -10.55
CA SER A 298 5.80 -3.14 -9.88
C SER A 298 6.82 -4.26 -10.07
N LEU A 299 6.95 -5.15 -9.08
CA LEU A 299 7.82 -6.33 -9.15
C LEU A 299 7.57 -7.19 -10.39
N GLN A 300 6.30 -7.45 -10.74
CA GLN A 300 5.94 -8.17 -11.97
C GLN A 300 6.59 -7.57 -13.22
N TYR A 301 6.57 -6.24 -13.35
CA TYR A 301 7.19 -5.57 -14.49
C TYR A 301 8.71 -5.76 -14.46
N LEU A 302 9.35 -5.69 -13.30
CA LEU A 302 10.80 -5.90 -13.17
C LEU A 302 11.18 -7.34 -13.53
N LEU A 303 10.43 -8.33 -13.04
CA LEU A 303 10.61 -9.74 -13.39
C LEU A 303 10.52 -9.98 -14.91
N GLN A 304 9.52 -9.38 -15.56
CA GLN A 304 9.35 -9.51 -17.00
C GLN A 304 10.49 -8.81 -17.77
N GLN A 305 10.84 -7.58 -17.36
CA GLN A 305 11.79 -6.73 -18.05
C GLN A 305 13.23 -7.23 -17.92
N PHE A 306 13.62 -7.70 -16.73
CA PHE A 306 15.00 -8.09 -16.44
C PHE A 306 15.25 -9.59 -16.54
N CYS A 307 14.24 -10.42 -16.29
CA CYS A 307 14.40 -11.87 -16.22
C CYS A 307 13.54 -12.62 -17.26
N GLY A 308 12.66 -11.95 -17.99
CA GLY A 308 11.71 -12.59 -18.90
C GLY A 308 10.65 -13.44 -18.19
N VAL A 309 10.45 -13.24 -16.89
CA VAL A 309 9.53 -14.03 -16.05
C VAL A 309 8.17 -13.34 -15.94
N THR A 310 7.11 -14.05 -16.28
CA THR A 310 5.73 -13.56 -16.15
C THR A 310 5.12 -14.00 -14.82
N ALA A 311 5.08 -13.09 -13.84
CA ALA A 311 4.44 -13.38 -12.54
C ALA A 311 2.90 -13.29 -12.61
N ASN A 312 2.21 -14.15 -11.86
CA ASN A 312 0.74 -14.19 -11.79
C ASN A 312 0.19 -13.25 -10.70
N LYS A 313 -0.43 -12.14 -11.10
CA LYS A 313 -1.00 -11.15 -10.15
C LYS A 313 -2.15 -11.67 -9.29
N GLU A 314 -2.82 -12.75 -9.68
CA GLU A 314 -4.02 -13.23 -8.97
C GLU A 314 -3.73 -13.62 -7.51
N TYR A 315 -2.48 -13.98 -7.20
CA TYR A 315 -2.09 -14.37 -5.84
C TYR A 315 -1.79 -13.18 -4.91
N GLN A 316 -1.64 -11.95 -5.43
CA GLN A 316 -1.43 -10.75 -4.61
C GLN A 316 -2.60 -10.50 -3.65
N SER A 317 -3.81 -10.88 -4.04
CA SER A 317 -5.02 -10.74 -3.23
C SER A 317 -5.46 -12.05 -2.58
N ALA A 318 -4.65 -13.11 -2.60
CA ALA A 318 -5.06 -14.42 -2.10
C ALA A 318 -5.26 -14.43 -0.57
N ASP A 319 -6.11 -15.34 -0.08
CA ASP A 319 -6.22 -15.61 1.35
C ASP A 319 -5.00 -16.37 1.89
N TRP A 320 -3.91 -15.66 2.20
CA TRP A 320 -2.64 -16.20 2.70
C TRP A 320 -2.70 -16.88 4.07
N ARG A 321 -3.88 -16.92 4.71
CA ARG A 321 -4.13 -17.72 5.92
C ARG A 321 -4.32 -19.21 5.62
N LEU A 322 -4.50 -19.59 4.35
CA LEU A 322 -4.77 -20.95 3.91
C LEU A 322 -3.63 -21.91 4.30
N ARG A 323 -3.97 -23.05 4.92
CA ARG A 323 -3.01 -24.12 5.26
C ARG A 323 -3.60 -25.53 5.02
N PRO A 324 -2.81 -26.48 4.49
CA PRO A 324 -1.45 -26.30 3.94
C PRO A 324 -1.47 -25.36 2.71
N LEU A 325 -0.34 -24.70 2.44
CA LEU A 325 -0.22 -23.83 1.25
C LEU A 325 -0.17 -24.70 -0.01
N PRO A 326 -1.01 -24.43 -1.03
CA PRO A 326 -0.89 -25.06 -2.33
C PRO A 326 0.46 -24.77 -2.99
N ASP A 327 1.00 -25.72 -3.75
CA ASP A 327 2.30 -25.58 -4.45
C ASP A 327 2.37 -24.33 -5.34
N VAL A 328 1.24 -23.93 -5.93
CA VAL A 328 1.14 -22.70 -6.75
C VAL A 328 1.34 -21.42 -5.94
N MET A 329 0.86 -21.37 -4.69
CA MET A 329 1.08 -20.23 -3.79
C MET A 329 2.51 -20.23 -3.26
N LEU A 330 3.07 -21.41 -2.95
CA LEU A 330 4.47 -21.55 -2.57
C LEU A 330 5.41 -21.11 -3.70
N ARG A 331 5.11 -21.48 -4.94
CA ARG A 331 5.87 -21.06 -6.11
C ARG A 331 5.79 -19.55 -6.31
N TYR A 332 4.60 -18.97 -6.28
CA TYR A 332 4.40 -17.53 -6.40
C TYR A 332 5.26 -16.78 -5.36
N GLY A 333 5.11 -17.10 -4.07
CA GLY A 333 5.87 -16.41 -3.03
C GLY A 333 7.38 -16.59 -3.18
N ARG A 334 7.83 -17.76 -3.64
CA ARG A 334 9.25 -18.01 -3.92
C ARG A 334 9.77 -17.15 -5.08
N GLU A 335 8.99 -16.95 -6.14
CA GLU A 335 9.38 -16.15 -7.31
C GLU A 335 9.58 -14.66 -6.96
N ASP A 336 8.88 -14.15 -5.94
CA ASP A 336 8.97 -12.73 -5.54
C ASP A 336 10.36 -12.35 -5.01
N THR A 337 11.09 -13.26 -4.37
CA THR A 337 12.46 -13.00 -3.90
C THR A 337 13.56 -13.63 -4.75
N HIS A 338 13.27 -14.73 -5.44
CA HIS A 338 14.28 -15.55 -6.12
C HIS A 338 15.13 -14.77 -7.13
N TYR A 339 14.50 -13.90 -7.93
CA TYR A 339 15.18 -13.10 -8.95
C TYR A 339 15.63 -11.73 -8.45
N LEU A 340 15.24 -11.34 -7.24
CA LEU A 340 15.30 -9.95 -6.79
C LEU A 340 16.74 -9.46 -6.60
N LEU A 341 17.65 -10.33 -6.15
CA LEU A 341 19.07 -10.01 -6.04
C LEU A 341 19.76 -9.77 -7.39
N TYR A 342 19.33 -10.48 -8.44
CA TYR A 342 19.82 -10.25 -9.80
C TYR A 342 19.30 -8.94 -10.38
N ILE A 343 18.02 -8.64 -10.17
CA ILE A 343 17.42 -7.34 -10.51
C ILE A 343 18.17 -6.21 -9.79
N TYR A 344 18.51 -6.41 -8.51
CA TYR A 344 19.32 -5.47 -7.74
C TYR A 344 20.69 -5.18 -8.37
N ASP A 345 21.43 -6.20 -8.83
CA ASP A 345 22.70 -5.98 -9.54
C ASP A 345 22.52 -5.16 -10.80
N LEU A 346 21.56 -5.54 -11.64
CA LEU A 346 21.27 -4.85 -12.90
C LEU A 346 20.88 -3.39 -12.67
N MET A 347 20.05 -3.14 -11.66
CA MET A 347 19.62 -1.79 -11.31
C MET A 347 20.77 -0.94 -10.80
N ARG A 348 21.64 -1.47 -9.93
CA ARG A 348 22.83 -0.75 -9.45
C ARG A 348 23.75 -0.35 -10.60
N ILE A 349 23.99 -1.26 -11.54
CA ILE A 349 24.80 -0.97 -12.74
C ILE A 349 24.17 0.15 -13.57
N LYS A 350 22.85 0.09 -13.81
CA LYS A 350 22.13 1.14 -14.56
C LYS A 350 22.17 2.49 -13.85
N LEU A 351 21.94 2.52 -12.53
CA LEU A 351 22.01 3.74 -11.72
C LEU A 351 23.42 4.35 -11.73
N PHE A 352 24.44 3.51 -11.66
CA PHE A 352 25.83 3.93 -11.71
C PHE A 352 26.25 4.43 -13.11
N ALA A 353 25.75 3.82 -14.19
CA ALA A 353 25.97 4.36 -15.53
C ALA A 353 25.33 5.75 -15.69
N LEU A 354 24.11 5.92 -15.18
CA LEU A 354 23.40 7.21 -15.22
C LEU A 354 24.12 8.31 -14.42
N SER A 355 24.77 7.97 -13.31
CA SER A 355 25.54 8.94 -12.51
C SER A 355 26.77 9.49 -13.25
N LYS A 356 27.31 8.75 -14.23
CA LYS A 356 28.42 9.21 -15.07
C LYS A 356 28.00 10.10 -16.23
N GLU A 357 26.75 9.93 -16.69
CA GLU A 357 26.19 10.71 -17.80
C GLU A 357 25.68 12.07 -17.33
N SER A 358 25.28 12.18 -16.06
CA SER A 358 24.84 13.43 -15.46
C SER A 358 26.04 14.32 -15.14
N GLU A 359 26.16 15.48 -15.80
CA GLU A 359 27.12 16.54 -15.42
C GLU A 359 26.75 17.20 -14.07
N GLY A 360 25.59 16.88 -13.49
CA GLY A 360 25.05 17.45 -12.25
C GLY A 360 25.53 16.78 -10.97
N SER A 361 25.21 17.41 -9.82
CA SER A 361 25.51 16.89 -8.47
C SER A 361 24.68 15.66 -8.06
N ASP A 362 23.70 15.27 -8.86
CA ASP A 362 22.73 14.26 -8.49
C ASP A 362 23.29 12.86 -8.75
N ASN A 363 23.50 12.10 -7.69
CA ASN A 363 23.88 10.70 -7.75
C ASN A 363 22.61 9.83 -7.62
N PRO A 364 22.09 9.24 -8.72
CA PRO A 364 20.86 8.46 -8.69
C PRO A 364 20.93 7.25 -7.75
N LEU A 365 22.10 6.61 -7.64
CA LEU A 365 22.28 5.50 -6.71
C LEU A 365 22.16 5.95 -5.26
N LEU A 366 22.79 7.08 -4.91
CA LEU A 366 22.65 7.68 -3.58
C LEU A 366 21.19 8.06 -3.28
N GLU A 367 20.46 8.56 -4.28
CA GLU A 367 19.04 8.88 -4.14
C GLU A 367 18.20 7.65 -3.80
N VAL A 368 18.45 6.50 -4.46
CA VAL A 368 17.78 5.24 -4.11
C VAL A 368 18.10 4.82 -2.67
N TYR A 369 19.35 4.98 -2.23
CA TYR A 369 19.72 4.68 -0.85
C TYR A 369 19.06 5.60 0.16
N LYS A 370 18.90 6.89 -0.15
CA LYS A 370 18.14 7.83 0.70
C LYS A 370 16.68 7.41 0.82
N ARG A 371 16.00 7.16 -0.30
CA ARG A 371 14.60 6.72 -0.29
C ARG A 371 14.41 5.39 0.44
N SER A 372 15.33 4.44 0.25
CA SER A 372 15.29 3.15 0.96
C SER A 372 15.52 3.33 2.46
N TYR A 373 16.42 4.24 2.86
CA TYR A 373 16.63 4.60 4.26
C TYR A 373 15.40 5.23 4.88
N ASP A 374 14.74 6.17 4.19
CA ASP A 374 13.53 6.84 4.67
C ASP A 374 12.40 5.83 4.91
N VAL A 375 12.25 4.84 4.02
CA VAL A 375 11.34 3.71 4.21
C VAL A 375 11.69 2.91 5.47
N CYS A 376 12.97 2.59 5.69
CA CYS A 376 13.39 1.89 6.90
C CYS A 376 13.25 2.71 8.19
N MET A 377 13.23 4.05 8.12
CA MET A 377 13.08 4.94 9.26
C MET A 377 11.65 5.04 9.79
N GLN A 378 10.66 4.52 9.05
CA GLN A 378 9.27 4.47 9.51
C GLN A 378 9.16 3.68 10.81
N LEU A 379 8.30 4.14 11.71
CA LEU A 379 7.87 3.39 12.88
C LEU A 379 6.40 3.03 12.72
N TYR A 380 6.04 1.79 13.04
CA TYR A 380 4.66 1.36 13.05
C TYR A 380 3.84 2.14 14.07
N GLU A 381 2.77 2.79 13.61
CA GLU A 381 1.78 3.44 14.46
C GLU A 381 0.47 2.64 14.38
N LYS A 382 -0.03 2.22 15.54
CA LYS A 382 -1.33 1.54 15.63
C LYS A 382 -2.45 2.55 15.41
N GLU A 383 -3.45 2.16 14.62
CA GLU A 383 -4.64 2.98 14.41
C GLU A 383 -5.44 3.13 15.71
N LEU A 384 -5.69 4.39 16.09
CA LEU A 384 -6.43 4.75 17.29
C LEU A 384 -7.80 5.31 16.93
N LEU A 385 -8.82 4.87 17.67
CA LEU A 385 -10.13 5.46 17.66
C LEU A 385 -10.07 6.82 18.39
N LYS A 386 -10.30 7.88 17.62
CA LYS A 386 -10.43 9.27 18.05
C LYS A 386 -11.86 9.75 17.82
N GLU A 387 -12.21 10.88 18.42
CA GLU A 387 -13.55 11.47 18.30
C GLU A 387 -13.93 11.79 16.84
N ASP A 388 -12.95 12.13 16.01
CA ASP A 388 -13.10 12.47 14.59
C ASP A 388 -12.81 11.31 13.63
N SER A 389 -12.45 10.11 14.12
CA SER A 389 -12.10 8.96 13.27
C SER A 389 -13.18 8.61 12.24
N TYR A 390 -14.46 8.80 12.59
CA TYR A 390 -15.58 8.53 11.70
C TYR A 390 -15.63 9.44 10.48
N LEU A 391 -14.95 10.60 10.50
CA LEU A 391 -14.89 11.54 9.37
C LEU A 391 -13.98 11.03 8.24
N HIS A 392 -13.08 10.09 8.54
CA HIS A 392 -12.16 9.49 7.58
C HIS A 392 -12.76 8.28 6.85
N ILE A 393 -14.02 7.93 7.11
CA ILE A 393 -14.67 6.86 6.36
C ILE A 393 -14.78 7.24 4.89
N TRP A 394 -14.20 6.39 4.04
CA TRP A 394 -14.29 6.56 2.60
C TRP A 394 -15.75 6.64 2.12
N GLY A 395 -16.02 7.56 1.19
CA GLY A 395 -17.36 7.85 0.65
C GLY A 395 -18.20 8.83 1.48
N LEU A 396 -17.77 9.21 2.70
CA LEU A 396 -18.55 10.13 3.54
C LEU A 396 -18.73 11.51 2.93
N ARG A 397 -17.64 12.10 2.43
CA ARG A 397 -17.64 13.47 1.89
C ARG A 397 -18.63 13.61 0.73
N GLY A 398 -18.70 12.60 -0.15
CA GLY A 398 -19.63 12.59 -1.28
C GLY A 398 -21.06 12.20 -0.92
N ALA A 399 -21.32 11.68 0.28
CA ALA A 399 -22.66 11.30 0.71
C ALA A 399 -23.54 12.51 1.13
N GLY A 400 -22.94 13.67 1.44
CA GLY A 400 -23.68 14.90 1.73
C GLY A 400 -24.56 14.83 2.99
N PHE A 401 -24.18 14.01 3.97
CA PHE A 401 -24.98 13.70 5.15
C PHE A 401 -25.28 14.90 6.05
N ASN A 402 -26.46 14.88 6.65
CA ASN A 402 -26.85 15.83 7.70
C ASN A 402 -26.36 15.36 9.09
N ALA A 403 -26.57 16.20 10.11
CA ALA A 403 -26.10 15.93 11.47
C ALA A 403 -26.64 14.62 12.08
N GLN A 404 -27.90 14.25 11.81
CA GLN A 404 -28.46 12.97 12.27
C GLN A 404 -27.77 11.79 11.61
N GLN A 405 -27.52 11.88 10.30
CA GLN A 405 -26.87 10.81 9.55
C GLN A 405 -25.39 10.67 9.98
N LEU A 406 -24.68 11.77 10.22
CA LEU A 406 -23.31 11.74 10.75
C LEU A 406 -23.25 11.16 12.16
N ALA A 407 -24.23 11.47 13.02
CA ALA A 407 -24.33 10.84 14.33
C ALA A 407 -24.50 9.32 14.23
N VAL A 408 -25.22 8.83 13.21
CA VAL A 408 -25.37 7.40 12.93
C VAL A 408 -24.06 6.81 12.44
N VAL A 409 -23.35 7.47 11.52
CA VAL A 409 -22.02 7.03 11.05
C VAL A 409 -21.05 6.90 12.23
N SER A 410 -20.96 7.93 13.08
CA SER A 410 -20.11 7.96 14.26
C SER A 410 -20.44 6.81 15.23
N GLY A 411 -21.72 6.62 15.56
CA GLY A 411 -22.14 5.53 16.47
C GLY A 411 -21.87 4.13 15.90
N LEU A 412 -22.05 3.93 14.59
CA LEU A 412 -21.72 2.66 13.94
C LEU A 412 -20.21 2.45 13.86
N TRP A 413 -19.43 3.51 13.66
CA TRP A 413 -17.98 3.47 13.63
C TRP A 413 -17.40 3.05 14.97
N GLU A 414 -17.83 3.66 16.07
CA GLU A 414 -17.42 3.31 17.43
C GLU A 414 -17.78 1.85 17.76
N TRP A 415 -19.00 1.43 17.44
CA TRP A 415 -19.42 0.03 17.63
C TRP A 415 -18.56 -0.95 16.83
N ARG A 416 -18.30 -0.63 15.56
CA ARG A 416 -17.50 -1.47 14.66
C ARG A 416 -16.06 -1.60 15.16
N ASP A 417 -15.41 -0.48 15.50
CA ASP A 417 -14.04 -0.46 16.02
C ASP A 417 -13.93 -1.26 17.32
N GLY A 418 -14.84 -1.03 18.27
CA GLY A 418 -14.84 -1.76 19.54
C GLY A 418 -14.98 -3.28 19.36
N LEU A 419 -15.85 -3.72 18.44
CA LEU A 419 -16.03 -5.14 18.15
C LEU A 419 -14.86 -5.74 17.38
N ALA A 420 -14.32 -5.00 16.40
CA ALA A 420 -13.14 -5.38 15.63
C ALA A 420 -11.92 -5.59 16.54
N ARG A 421 -11.68 -4.69 17.51
CA ARG A 421 -10.62 -4.83 18.51
C ARG A 421 -10.84 -6.02 19.43
N ALA A 422 -12.05 -6.16 19.99
CA ALA A 422 -12.38 -7.21 20.95
C ALA A 422 -12.26 -8.61 20.37
N ASP A 423 -12.69 -8.80 19.12
CA ASP A 423 -12.68 -10.10 18.46
C ASP A 423 -11.41 -10.34 17.61
N ASP A 424 -10.55 -9.33 17.46
CA ASP A 424 -9.44 -9.28 16.51
C ASP A 424 -9.87 -9.61 15.08
N GLU A 425 -10.69 -8.75 14.50
CA GLU A 425 -11.18 -8.84 13.12
C GLU A 425 -10.95 -7.52 12.38
N GLY A 426 -10.81 -7.59 11.05
CA GLY A 426 -10.71 -6.37 10.25
C GLY A 426 -12.01 -5.56 10.33
N PRO A 427 -11.94 -4.21 10.42
CA PRO A 427 -13.15 -3.38 10.49
C PRO A 427 -14.13 -3.65 9.33
N GLY A 428 -13.61 -3.82 8.10
CA GLY A 428 -14.41 -4.16 6.92
C GLY A 428 -15.13 -5.52 7.01
N TYR A 429 -14.56 -6.51 7.70
CA TYR A 429 -15.22 -7.81 7.93
C TYR A 429 -16.36 -7.71 8.95
N VAL A 430 -16.21 -6.84 9.95
CA VAL A 430 -17.26 -6.58 10.95
C VAL A 430 -18.45 -5.85 10.32
N LEU A 431 -18.19 -4.73 9.64
CA LEU A 431 -19.20 -3.94 8.94
C LEU A 431 -18.54 -3.09 7.82
N PRO A 432 -18.75 -3.44 6.54
CA PRO A 432 -18.16 -2.71 5.41
C PRO A 432 -18.56 -1.23 5.37
N ASN A 433 -17.67 -0.37 4.86
CA ASN A 433 -17.90 1.09 4.77
C ASN A 433 -19.19 1.42 4.01
N ARG A 434 -19.42 0.75 2.88
CA ARG A 434 -20.64 0.90 2.07
C ARG A 434 -21.93 0.66 2.87
N ILE A 435 -21.93 -0.35 3.74
CA ILE A 435 -23.10 -0.69 4.55
C ILE A 435 -23.30 0.35 5.67
N ILE A 436 -22.23 0.90 6.25
CA ILE A 436 -22.35 2.04 7.20
C ILE A 436 -23.05 3.22 6.52
N LEU A 437 -22.60 3.60 5.33
CA LEU A 437 -23.17 4.72 4.58
C LEU A 437 -24.64 4.45 4.22
N GLU A 438 -24.99 3.24 3.78
CA GLU A 438 -26.37 2.93 3.43
C GLU A 438 -27.30 2.90 4.67
N ILE A 439 -26.83 2.39 5.81
CA ILE A 439 -27.57 2.44 7.07
C ILE A 439 -27.75 3.89 7.53
N ALA A 440 -26.70 4.71 7.44
CA ALA A 440 -26.78 6.14 7.78
C ALA A 440 -27.71 6.91 6.83
N ASN A 441 -27.74 6.55 5.55
CA ASN A 441 -28.62 7.17 4.56
C ASN A 441 -30.11 6.87 4.85
N GLN A 442 -30.46 5.60 5.12
CA GLN A 442 -31.85 5.19 5.34
C GLN A 442 -32.33 5.29 6.80
N MET A 443 -31.41 5.35 7.78
CA MET A 443 -31.67 5.37 9.22
C MET A 443 -32.75 4.37 9.68
N PRO A 444 -32.55 3.05 9.45
CA PRO A 444 -33.56 2.04 9.77
C PRO A 444 -33.76 1.85 11.29
N VAL A 445 -34.92 2.25 11.81
CA VAL A 445 -35.30 2.05 13.23
C VAL A 445 -36.07 0.75 13.51
N ILE A 446 -36.23 -0.12 12.49
CA ILE A 446 -36.92 -1.41 12.55
C ILE A 446 -36.03 -2.47 11.90
N ILE A 447 -35.89 -3.63 12.56
CA ILE A 447 -35.02 -4.75 12.13
C ILE A 447 -35.32 -5.22 10.70
N SER A 448 -36.60 -5.28 10.30
CA SER A 448 -36.98 -5.69 8.94
C SER A 448 -36.43 -4.76 7.86
N ASN A 449 -36.35 -3.46 8.15
CA ASN A 449 -35.81 -2.47 7.22
C ASN A 449 -34.29 -2.57 7.15
N LEU A 450 -33.63 -2.75 8.32
CA LEU A 450 -32.19 -2.99 8.38
C LEU A 450 -31.79 -4.25 7.61
N ARG A 451 -32.51 -5.36 7.77
CA ARG A 451 -32.24 -6.60 7.03
C ARG A 451 -32.40 -6.43 5.51
N ARG A 452 -33.29 -5.54 5.06
CA ARG A 452 -33.43 -5.22 3.63
C ARG A 452 -32.23 -4.43 3.10
N ILE A 453 -31.66 -3.54 3.92
CA ILE A 453 -30.47 -2.75 3.58
C ILE A 453 -29.21 -3.61 3.52
N VAL A 454 -28.99 -4.45 4.53
CA VAL A 454 -27.84 -5.36 4.62
C VAL A 454 -27.95 -6.49 3.58
N GLY A 455 -29.09 -6.65 2.90
CA GLY A 455 -29.24 -7.57 1.77
C GLY A 455 -29.06 -9.05 2.15
N ARG A 456 -28.59 -9.84 1.18
CA ARG A 456 -28.26 -11.27 1.36
C ARG A 456 -26.81 -11.50 1.79
N THR A 457 -25.98 -10.46 1.82
CA THR A 457 -24.57 -10.57 2.20
C THR A 457 -24.49 -11.04 3.65
N LYS A 458 -24.02 -12.28 3.83
CA LYS A 458 -24.01 -12.99 5.11
C LYS A 458 -22.87 -12.48 6.01
N HIS A 459 -22.85 -11.19 6.34
CA HIS A 459 -21.90 -10.65 7.32
C HIS A 459 -22.27 -11.19 8.71
N PRO A 460 -21.47 -12.09 9.30
CA PRO A 460 -21.87 -12.80 10.52
C PRO A 460 -22.05 -11.86 11.72
N TYR A 461 -21.25 -10.80 11.77
CA TYR A 461 -21.32 -9.77 12.80
C TYR A 461 -22.61 -8.95 12.71
N VAL A 462 -22.96 -8.49 11.51
CA VAL A 462 -24.16 -7.70 11.29
C VAL A 462 -25.43 -8.50 11.61
N GLU A 463 -25.53 -9.76 11.16
CA GLU A 463 -26.73 -10.57 11.42
C GLU A 463 -26.91 -10.90 12.91
N ARG A 464 -25.81 -11.08 13.66
CA ARG A 464 -25.87 -11.33 15.11
C ARG A 464 -26.16 -10.08 15.94
N SER A 465 -25.99 -8.89 15.36
CA SER A 465 -26.06 -7.61 16.07
C SER A 465 -27.13 -6.67 15.53
N LEU A 466 -28.12 -7.18 14.78
CA LEU A 466 -29.21 -6.36 14.21
C LEU A 466 -29.93 -5.50 15.26
N ASP A 467 -30.24 -6.06 16.43
CA ASP A 467 -30.89 -5.32 17.53
C ASP A 467 -30.00 -4.19 18.05
N VAL A 468 -28.69 -4.45 18.18
CA VAL A 468 -27.70 -3.46 18.65
C VAL A 468 -27.58 -2.33 17.64
N ILE A 469 -27.47 -2.63 16.35
CA ILE A 469 -27.38 -1.65 15.26
C ILE A 469 -28.61 -0.76 15.22
N VAL A 470 -29.83 -1.32 15.30
CA VAL A 470 -31.07 -0.54 15.33
C VAL A 470 -31.12 0.39 16.56
N ASN A 471 -30.61 -0.07 17.71
CA ASN A 471 -30.53 0.75 18.91
C ASN A 471 -29.50 1.88 18.78
N ILE A 472 -28.35 1.62 18.17
CA ILE A 472 -27.34 2.64 17.84
C ILE A 472 -27.98 3.71 16.95
N VAL A 473 -28.62 3.32 15.85
CA VAL A 473 -29.30 4.26 14.95
C VAL A 473 -30.29 5.15 15.72
N ARG A 474 -31.16 4.54 16.54
CA ARG A 474 -32.17 5.29 17.32
C ARG A 474 -31.53 6.28 18.29
N HIS A 475 -30.46 5.89 18.98
CA HIS A 475 -29.77 6.75 19.95
C HIS A 475 -29.00 7.87 19.24
N SER A 476 -28.25 7.55 18.19
CA SER A 476 -27.52 8.51 17.36
C SER A 476 -28.43 9.60 16.81
N MET A 477 -29.63 9.27 16.32
CA MET A 477 -30.60 10.25 15.82
C MET A 477 -31.03 11.29 16.86
N GLN A 478 -30.97 10.96 18.15
CA GLN A 478 -31.31 11.88 19.25
C GLN A 478 -30.15 12.82 19.60
N ASN A 479 -28.91 12.45 19.26
CA ASN A 479 -27.69 13.20 19.57
C ASN A 479 -27.22 14.10 18.42
N ALA A 480 -28.10 14.39 17.45
CA ALA A 480 -27.75 15.12 16.22
C ALA A 480 -27.10 16.49 16.46
N ALA A 481 -27.47 17.19 17.55
CA ALA A 481 -26.95 18.51 17.87
C ALA A 481 -25.41 18.54 17.99
N ALA A 482 -24.79 17.45 18.46
CA ALA A 482 -23.34 17.35 18.58
C ALA A 482 -22.61 17.27 17.22
N PHE A 483 -23.34 16.99 16.14
CA PHE A 483 -22.79 16.77 14.80
C PHE A 483 -23.13 17.89 13.81
N GLU A 484 -23.81 18.96 14.25
CA GLU A 484 -24.21 20.08 13.39
C GLU A 484 -23.00 20.82 12.80
N GLU A 485 -21.98 21.06 13.63
CA GLU A 485 -20.74 21.73 13.20
C GLU A 485 -19.98 20.88 12.18
N ALA A 486 -19.80 19.58 12.46
CA ALA A 486 -19.16 18.64 11.54
C ALA A 486 -19.93 18.54 10.20
N ALA A 487 -21.27 18.52 10.24
CA ALA A 487 -22.10 18.49 9.04
C ALA A 487 -21.96 19.74 8.19
N LEU A 488 -21.87 20.91 8.81
CA LEU A 488 -21.67 22.18 8.11
C LEU A 488 -20.29 22.20 7.44
N ARG A 489 -19.25 21.84 8.20
CA ARG A 489 -17.87 21.80 7.71
C ARG A 489 -17.71 20.86 6.52
N LEU A 490 -18.25 19.64 6.58
CA LEU A 490 -18.20 18.69 5.46
C LEU A 490 -18.89 19.22 4.20
N LYS A 491 -20.00 19.96 4.34
CA LYS A 491 -20.69 20.59 3.21
C LYS A 491 -19.87 21.71 2.59
N GLU A 492 -19.20 22.52 3.40
CA GLU A 492 -18.31 23.59 2.93
C GLU A 492 -17.10 23.01 2.21
N GLU A 493 -16.45 21.98 2.77
CA GLU A 493 -15.34 21.27 2.14
C GLU A 493 -15.74 20.61 0.81
N HIS A 494 -16.92 19.97 0.77
CA HIS A 494 -17.45 19.37 -0.46
C HIS A 494 -17.75 20.43 -1.54
N ALA A 495 -18.37 21.56 -1.16
CA ALA A 495 -18.62 22.67 -2.08
C ALA A 495 -17.31 23.32 -2.57
N ALA A 496 -16.32 23.48 -1.70
CA ALA A 496 -14.99 23.99 -2.05
C ALA A 496 -14.31 23.06 -3.08
N SER A 497 -14.34 21.74 -2.85
CA SER A 497 -13.82 20.73 -3.78
C SER A 497 -14.48 20.82 -5.17
N LEU A 498 -15.81 20.97 -5.21
CA LEU A 498 -16.55 21.17 -6.46
C LEU A 498 -16.22 22.52 -7.15
N SER A 499 -15.93 23.58 -6.39
CA SER A 499 -15.59 24.90 -6.97
C SER A 499 -14.14 25.01 -7.47
N ASN A 500 -13.22 24.21 -6.94
CA ASN A 500 -11.84 24.11 -7.43
C ASN A 500 -11.72 23.36 -8.77
N VAL A 501 -12.83 22.78 -9.26
CA VAL A 501 -12.96 22.37 -10.66
C VAL A 501 -13.09 23.63 -11.51
N ILE A 502 -12.00 24.01 -12.19
CA ILE A 502 -11.95 25.20 -13.07
C ILE A 502 -13.16 25.18 -14.03
N PRO A 503 -14.03 26.20 -14.01
CA PRO A 503 -15.17 26.27 -14.91
C PRO A 503 -14.70 26.31 -16.36
N VAL A 504 -15.15 25.34 -17.15
CA VAL A 504 -15.03 25.35 -18.61
C VAL A 504 -15.67 26.64 -19.12
N LYS A 505 -14.85 27.63 -19.50
CA LYS A 505 -15.33 28.76 -20.29
C LYS A 505 -15.68 28.22 -21.67
N ASP A 506 -16.95 27.89 -21.86
CA ASP A 506 -17.56 27.73 -23.16
C ASP A 506 -17.66 29.14 -23.81
N GLY A 507 -16.51 29.62 -24.27
CA GLY A 507 -16.34 30.93 -24.90
C GLY A 507 -16.37 30.80 -26.40
N THR A 508 -17.41 30.17 -26.94
CA THR A 508 -17.68 30.20 -28.38
C THR A 508 -18.43 31.49 -28.71
N GLU A 509 -17.75 32.63 -28.64
CA GLU A 509 -18.19 33.85 -29.33
C GLU A 509 -17.04 34.33 -30.19
N VAL A 510 -17.13 34.01 -31.48
CA VAL A 510 -16.28 34.52 -32.56
C VAL A 510 -16.88 35.85 -33.01
N PRO A 511 -16.28 37.02 -32.75
CA PRO A 511 -16.73 38.24 -33.39
C PRO A 511 -16.13 38.28 -34.79
N HIS A 512 -16.95 37.91 -35.78
CA HIS A 512 -16.76 38.37 -37.15
C HIS A 512 -16.70 39.91 -37.14
N THR A 513 -15.57 40.48 -37.56
CA THR A 513 -15.45 41.35 -38.75
C THR A 513 -14.12 42.10 -38.70
N LEU A 514 -13.22 41.70 -39.60
CA LEU A 514 -12.06 42.46 -40.03
C LEU A 514 -12.51 43.69 -40.84
N GLN A 515 -12.30 44.89 -40.32
CA GLN A 515 -12.13 46.13 -41.08
C GLN A 515 -11.32 47.08 -40.18
N LYS A 516 -10.00 47.18 -40.39
CA LYS A 516 -9.32 48.16 -41.24
C LYS A 516 -9.57 49.62 -40.86
N ASP A 517 -8.44 50.29 -40.63
CA ASP A 517 -8.16 51.72 -40.69
C ASP A 517 -8.50 52.56 -39.45
N GLY A 518 -7.45 53.17 -38.86
CA GLY A 518 -7.65 54.21 -37.85
C GLY A 518 -6.48 54.47 -36.90
N CYS A 519 -5.37 54.93 -37.44
CA CYS A 519 -4.31 55.60 -36.67
C CYS A 519 -4.86 56.91 -36.05
N ALA A 520 -4.68 57.14 -34.73
CA ALA A 520 -4.24 58.42 -34.13
C ALA A 520 -4.63 58.59 -32.63
N ALA A 521 -3.69 59.24 -31.91
CA ALA A 521 -3.83 60.06 -30.69
C ALA A 521 -4.05 59.33 -29.34
N ARG A 522 -3.03 59.28 -28.47
CA ARG A 522 -2.57 60.30 -27.50
C ARG A 522 -3.51 60.51 -26.29
N GLY A 523 -2.98 60.22 -25.10
CA GLY A 523 -3.47 60.63 -23.77
C GLY A 523 -3.09 59.58 -22.70
N SER A 524 -1.89 59.63 -22.13
CA SER A 524 -1.48 60.42 -20.94
C SER A 524 -1.97 59.89 -19.58
N MET A 525 -0.94 59.60 -18.77
CA MET A 525 -0.80 59.80 -17.31
C MET A 525 -1.42 58.82 -16.31
N GLY A 526 -0.51 58.25 -15.50
CA GLY A 526 -0.77 57.53 -14.26
C GLY A 526 0.53 56.86 -13.76
N ILE A 527 1.46 57.67 -13.26
CA ILE A 527 2.69 57.23 -12.58
C ILE A 527 2.33 56.92 -11.12
N GLU A 528 2.75 55.77 -10.59
CA GLU A 528 3.14 55.65 -9.18
C GLU A 528 4.12 54.50 -8.94
N ASN A 529 5.37 54.93 -8.70
CA ASN A 529 6.50 54.34 -7.97
C ASN A 529 6.42 52.89 -7.43
N GLY A 530 7.42 52.09 -7.81
CA GLY A 530 7.80 50.86 -7.12
C GLY A 530 9.13 50.28 -7.64
N SER A 531 10.24 50.74 -7.06
CA SER A 531 11.60 50.18 -7.04
C SER A 531 12.13 49.35 -8.22
N CYS A 532 13.09 49.98 -8.89
CA CYS A 532 14.12 49.39 -9.75
C CYS A 532 15.02 48.39 -9.00
N VAL A 533 15.16 47.17 -9.52
CA VAL A 533 16.45 46.46 -9.54
C VAL A 533 16.62 45.89 -10.95
N ASP A 534 17.57 46.50 -11.64
CA ASP A 534 17.99 46.24 -13.00
C ASP A 534 19.03 45.10 -12.98
N ILE A 535 18.73 43.97 -13.62
CA ILE A 535 19.76 43.07 -14.16
C ILE A 535 19.41 42.86 -15.63
N THR A 536 20.11 43.66 -16.43
CA THR A 536 20.25 43.64 -17.86
C THR A 536 20.54 42.25 -18.45
N GLN A 537 19.77 41.93 -19.50
CA GLN A 537 20.23 41.45 -20.81
C GLN A 537 21.50 40.58 -20.88
N ASN A 538 21.32 39.31 -21.26
CA ASN A 538 21.74 38.78 -22.57
C ASN A 538 21.75 37.25 -22.53
N CYS A 539 20.87 36.60 -23.29
CA CYS A 539 21.27 35.63 -24.31
C CYS A 539 20.01 35.20 -25.08
N MET A 540 19.65 35.98 -26.10
CA MET A 540 18.92 35.43 -27.23
C MET A 540 19.93 34.59 -28.03
N LEU A 541 19.77 33.27 -27.99
CA LEU A 541 20.29 32.39 -29.02
C LEU A 541 19.10 31.77 -29.73
N SER A 542 18.73 32.45 -30.82
CA SER A 542 17.96 31.89 -31.92
C SER A 542 18.69 30.69 -32.50
N TYR A 543 18.03 29.53 -32.53
CA TYR A 543 18.29 28.51 -33.54
C TYR A 543 16.96 28.22 -34.24
N ASP A 544 16.77 28.90 -35.37
CA ASP A 544 15.93 28.45 -36.45
C ASP A 544 16.60 27.21 -37.08
N GLN A 545 15.85 26.13 -37.30
CA GLN A 545 15.80 25.43 -38.60
C GLN A 545 14.90 24.17 -38.55
N GLU A 546 13.83 24.26 -39.34
CA GLU A 546 13.36 23.28 -40.32
C GLU A 546 12.96 21.86 -39.89
N GLU A 547 11.64 21.66 -39.88
CA GLU A 547 10.90 20.65 -40.66
C GLU A 547 11.69 19.42 -41.17
N LYS A 548 11.31 18.24 -40.68
CA LYS A 548 11.00 17.10 -41.57
C LYS A 548 9.79 16.32 -41.05
N SER A 549 8.74 16.34 -41.87
CA SER A 549 7.61 15.41 -41.81
C SER A 549 8.08 13.98 -42.02
N PHE A 550 7.59 13.05 -41.21
CA PHE A 550 7.43 11.66 -41.60
C PHE A 550 5.98 11.28 -41.35
N GLN A 551 5.19 11.29 -42.42
CA GLN A 551 3.89 10.65 -42.49
C GLN A 551 4.12 9.14 -42.52
N HIS A 552 3.47 8.40 -41.61
CA HIS A 552 3.11 7.02 -41.90
C HIS A 552 1.64 6.81 -41.56
N GLN A 553 0.83 6.74 -42.62
CA GLN A 553 -0.49 6.14 -42.63
C GLN A 553 -0.33 4.61 -42.54
N VAL A 554 -1.09 3.97 -41.65
CA VAL A 554 -1.66 2.62 -41.75
C VAL A 554 -2.94 2.69 -40.90
N GLU A 555 -4.06 3.11 -41.50
CA GLU A 555 -5.14 2.26 -42.02
C GLU A 555 -5.82 1.35 -40.98
N ASP A 556 -7.05 1.78 -40.69
CA ASP A 556 -8.22 1.13 -40.12
C ASP A 556 -8.37 -0.37 -40.35
N GLY A 557 -8.95 -1.04 -39.34
CA GLY A 557 -9.72 -2.26 -39.56
C GLY A 557 -9.82 -3.16 -38.34
N LEU A 558 -10.76 -2.85 -37.42
CA LEU A 558 -11.46 -3.84 -36.57
C LEU A 558 -12.55 -3.14 -35.74
N SER A 559 -13.54 -2.59 -36.45
CA SER A 559 -14.88 -2.35 -35.91
C SER A 559 -15.85 -3.17 -36.75
N ASP A 560 -16.37 -4.26 -36.18
CA ASP A 560 -17.67 -4.87 -36.47
C ASP A 560 -17.63 -6.34 -36.07
N CYS A 561 -18.00 -6.61 -34.82
CA CYS A 561 -18.68 -7.81 -34.35
C CYS A 561 -18.93 -7.62 -32.85
N LEU A 562 -20.13 -7.93 -32.38
CA LEU A 562 -20.68 -7.81 -31.01
C LEU A 562 -21.73 -6.69 -30.86
N ASN A 563 -22.78 -6.77 -31.68
CA ASN A 563 -24.11 -6.30 -31.31
C ASN A 563 -25.12 -7.32 -31.84
N SER A 564 -26.12 -7.62 -31.00
CA SER A 564 -27.21 -8.60 -31.19
C SER A 564 -26.82 -10.04 -30.90
N ASP A 565 -27.15 -10.53 -29.70
CA ASP A 565 -28.05 -11.70 -29.53
C ASP A 565 -28.13 -12.11 -28.05
N LEU A 566 -28.85 -11.35 -27.22
CA LEU A 566 -29.32 -11.86 -25.92
C LEU A 566 -30.53 -11.06 -25.41
N LEU A 567 -31.59 -11.02 -26.21
CA LEU A 567 -32.91 -10.47 -25.86
C LEU A 567 -34.01 -11.50 -26.14
N ARG A 568 -34.05 -12.63 -25.40
CA ARG A 568 -35.30 -13.42 -25.21
C ARG A 568 -35.09 -14.69 -24.35
N VAL A 569 -35.27 -14.61 -23.04
CA VAL A 569 -35.93 -15.70 -22.29
C VAL A 569 -36.69 -15.08 -21.11
N LYS A 570 -37.97 -14.73 -21.32
CA LYS A 570 -38.95 -14.60 -20.23
C LYS A 570 -39.58 -15.98 -20.06
N LYS A 571 -39.19 -16.75 -19.05
CA LYS A 571 -39.95 -17.91 -18.58
C LYS A 571 -40.48 -17.63 -17.18
N GLU A 572 -41.80 -17.52 -17.10
CA GLU A 572 -42.57 -17.51 -15.87
C GLU A 572 -42.35 -18.82 -15.11
N ILE A 573 -41.88 -18.73 -13.86
CA ILE A 573 -41.90 -19.84 -12.91
C ILE A 573 -43.03 -19.57 -11.92
N LYS A 574 -44.08 -20.40 -11.99
CA LYS A 574 -45.18 -20.46 -11.01
C LYS A 574 -44.73 -21.24 -9.76
N PRO A 575 -45.24 -20.89 -8.57
CA PRO A 575 -44.72 -21.39 -7.30
C PRO A 575 -45.36 -22.73 -6.92
N GLU A 576 -44.54 -23.77 -6.74
CA GLU A 576 -44.96 -25.01 -6.10
C GLU A 576 -44.66 -25.01 -4.60
N GLN A 577 -45.68 -25.41 -3.86
CA GLN A 577 -45.70 -25.59 -2.42
C GLN A 577 -45.26 -27.01 -2.05
N SER A 578 -44.25 -27.13 -1.20
CA SER A 578 -44.06 -28.28 -0.29
C SER A 578 -43.08 -27.86 0.80
N ARG A 579 -43.50 -27.51 2.02
CA ARG A 579 -43.84 -28.42 3.14
C ARG A 579 -42.91 -29.62 3.26
N SER A 580 -41.87 -29.49 4.06
CA SER A 580 -41.51 -30.52 5.04
C SER A 580 -40.68 -29.94 6.16
N SER A 581 -41.27 -30.01 7.35
CA SER A 581 -40.77 -29.61 8.65
C SER A 581 -39.62 -30.53 9.09
N LEU A 582 -38.51 -29.95 9.55
CA LEU A 582 -37.53 -30.64 10.39
C LEU A 582 -37.43 -29.89 11.72
N ASN A 583 -38.12 -30.46 12.71
CA ASN A 583 -38.07 -30.14 14.13
C ASN A 583 -36.80 -30.74 14.76
N ILE A 584 -35.90 -29.95 15.34
CA ILE A 584 -34.98 -30.36 16.43
C ILE A 584 -34.73 -29.12 17.34
N PRO A 585 -34.68 -29.26 18.69
CA PRO A 585 -35.29 -28.30 19.60
C PRO A 585 -34.34 -27.27 20.25
N SER A 586 -34.98 -26.19 20.71
CA SER A 586 -34.43 -25.08 21.50
C SER A 586 -33.79 -25.51 22.83
N PRO A 587 -32.62 -24.98 23.20
CA PRO A 587 -32.13 -25.00 24.57
C PRO A 587 -32.80 -23.90 25.40
N LEU A 588 -33.25 -24.31 26.57
CA LEU A 588 -33.90 -23.51 27.61
C LEU A 588 -32.97 -22.44 28.19
N LEU A 589 -33.56 -21.25 28.34
CA LEU A 589 -33.11 -20.18 29.23
C LEU A 589 -33.00 -20.68 30.68
N LEU A 590 -31.80 -20.58 31.26
CA LEU A 590 -31.59 -20.60 32.71
C LEU A 590 -30.90 -19.28 33.08
N GLY A 591 -31.59 -18.52 33.91
CA GLY A 591 -31.23 -17.16 34.28
C GLY A 591 -30.14 -17.05 35.34
N ASN A 592 -29.62 -15.82 35.40
CA ASN A 592 -29.15 -15.07 36.57
C ASN A 592 -28.74 -15.87 37.81
N ASN A 593 -27.44 -15.87 38.13
CA ASN A 593 -26.95 -15.22 39.35
C ASN A 593 -25.42 -15.11 39.43
N GLU A 594 -25.00 -13.94 39.91
CA GLU A 594 -23.84 -13.64 40.76
C GLU A 594 -22.40 -13.73 40.20
N LYS A 595 -21.88 -12.52 39.92
CA LYS A 595 -20.59 -11.98 40.37
C LYS A 595 -19.53 -13.00 40.81
N SER A 596 -18.55 -13.23 39.94
CA SER A 596 -17.19 -13.53 40.38
C SER A 596 -16.19 -12.76 39.53
N ARG A 597 -15.64 -11.75 40.19
CA ARG A 597 -14.59 -10.85 39.75
C ARG A 597 -13.28 -11.63 39.76
N LEU A 598 -12.91 -12.20 38.62
CA LEU A 598 -11.57 -12.74 38.41
C LEU A 598 -10.75 -11.69 37.66
N VAL A 599 -9.97 -10.93 38.44
CA VAL A 599 -8.87 -10.12 37.93
C VAL A 599 -7.79 -11.10 37.49
N ALA A 600 -7.53 -11.17 36.19
CA ALA A 600 -6.38 -11.89 35.66
C ALA A 600 -5.14 -11.04 35.92
N GLU A 601 -4.37 -11.41 36.96
CA GLU A 601 -3.02 -10.88 37.16
C GLU A 601 -2.13 -11.41 36.02
N THR A 602 -1.59 -10.49 35.24
CA THR A 602 -0.53 -10.73 34.26
C THR A 602 0.75 -11.16 34.99
N PRO A 603 1.32 -12.34 34.69
CA PRO A 603 2.60 -12.74 35.27
C PRO A 603 3.73 -11.93 34.64
N SER A 604 4.33 -11.04 35.42
CA SER A 604 5.59 -10.38 35.09
C SER A 604 6.72 -11.42 35.08
N VAL A 605 7.14 -11.81 33.88
CA VAL A 605 8.38 -12.59 33.69
C VAL A 605 9.55 -11.59 33.73
N THR A 606 10.23 -11.52 34.87
CA THR A 606 11.47 -10.77 35.03
C THR A 606 12.60 -11.48 34.29
N TYR A 607 13.17 -10.83 33.28
CA TYR A 607 14.44 -11.23 32.69
C TYR A 607 15.58 -10.82 33.62
N GLU A 608 16.21 -11.78 34.29
CA GLU A 608 17.52 -11.60 34.91
C GLU A 608 18.58 -11.58 33.80
N THR A 609 19.02 -10.40 33.39
CA THR A 609 20.30 -10.23 32.70
C THR A 609 21.30 -9.61 33.66
N SER A 610 22.18 -10.44 34.18
CA SER A 610 23.37 -10.05 34.92
C SER A 610 24.35 -9.34 33.97
N TYR A 611 24.41 -8.01 34.04
CA TYR A 611 25.57 -7.27 33.53
C TYR A 611 26.18 -6.45 34.67
N SER A 612 27.39 -6.88 35.05
CA SER A 612 28.21 -6.30 36.10
C SER A 612 28.51 -4.83 35.79
N ARG A 613 28.10 -3.95 36.70
CA ARG A 613 28.49 -2.53 36.75
C ARG A 613 29.99 -2.43 37.01
N GLU A 614 30.79 -2.14 35.99
CA GLU A 614 32.07 -1.48 36.19
C GLU A 614 31.88 0.03 36.16
N LYS A 615 32.26 0.66 37.27
CA LYS A 615 32.17 2.11 37.51
C LYS A 615 33.15 2.84 36.59
N LEU A 616 32.60 3.64 35.66
CA LEU A 616 33.33 4.69 34.98
C LEU A 616 33.61 5.84 35.96
N VAL A 617 34.87 5.97 36.37
CA VAL A 617 35.39 7.17 37.04
C VAL A 617 35.82 8.16 35.97
N SER A 618 35.24 9.35 36.06
CA SER A 618 35.53 10.56 35.30
C SER A 618 37.00 10.99 35.40
N GLY A 619 37.65 11.19 34.25
CA GLY A 619 38.96 11.83 34.13
C GLY A 619 39.10 12.49 32.76
N SER A 620 38.96 13.81 32.75
CA SER A 620 39.17 14.73 31.62
C SER A 620 40.62 15.28 31.64
N PRO A 621 41.06 16.16 30.72
CA PRO A 621 41.85 15.81 29.53
C PRO A 621 43.26 16.46 29.50
N SER A 622 44.21 15.91 28.75
CA SER A 622 45.32 16.69 28.17
C SER A 622 46.14 15.95 27.09
N THR A 623 46.13 16.55 25.89
CA THR A 623 47.24 16.85 24.96
C THR A 623 48.34 15.83 24.58
N SER A 624 48.50 15.72 23.24
CA SER A 624 49.72 15.60 22.40
C SER A 624 50.42 14.25 22.18
N ASN A 625 50.39 13.79 20.91
CA ASN A 625 51.46 13.34 19.98
C ASN A 625 52.73 12.62 20.50
N PRO A 626 53.49 11.88 19.64
CA PRO A 626 53.12 10.96 18.55
C PRO A 626 54.02 9.69 18.49
N ILE A 627 53.84 8.86 17.44
CA ILE A 627 54.78 7.85 16.87
C ILE A 627 54.92 6.51 17.62
N GLY A 628 54.58 5.42 16.92
CA GLY A 628 54.85 4.04 17.34
C GLY A 628 54.38 3.00 16.32
N MET A 629 55.01 3.00 15.15
CA MET A 629 54.88 1.97 14.12
C MET A 629 55.45 0.64 14.65
N VAL A 630 54.63 -0.39 14.78
CA VAL A 630 55.09 -1.77 15.04
C VAL A 630 54.56 -2.67 13.94
N MET A 631 55.43 -2.92 12.97
CA MET A 631 55.35 -4.05 12.05
C MET A 631 55.54 -5.33 12.86
N VAL A 632 54.61 -6.28 12.77
CA VAL A 632 54.84 -7.66 13.21
C VAL A 632 54.70 -8.55 11.99
N ASP A 633 55.80 -9.24 11.72
CA ASP A 633 56.08 -10.05 10.55
C ASP A 633 55.12 -11.21 10.32
N SER A 634 54.97 -11.52 9.03
CA SER A 634 54.44 -12.77 8.49
C SER A 634 55.15 -14.00 9.06
N ALA A 635 54.40 -14.88 9.72
CA ALA A 635 54.80 -16.26 9.93
C ALA A 635 54.18 -17.15 8.85
N LYS A 636 55.06 -17.71 8.02
CA LYS A 636 54.82 -18.65 6.95
C LYS A 636 54.23 -19.98 7.42
N GLU A 637 53.42 -20.54 6.53
CA GLU A 637 53.32 -21.96 6.14
C GLU A 637 53.69 -23.03 7.18
N LYS A 638 52.69 -23.84 7.56
CA LYS A 638 52.90 -25.27 7.76
C LYS A 638 51.87 -26.08 6.97
N LYS A 639 52.41 -26.70 5.92
CA LYS A 639 51.81 -27.67 5.02
C LYS A 639 51.80 -29.06 5.68
N MET A 640 50.72 -29.79 5.41
CA MET A 640 50.65 -31.20 4.99
C MET A 640 51.05 -32.36 5.93
N ASN A 641 50.16 -33.36 5.82
CA ASN A 641 50.33 -34.83 5.82
C ASN A 641 50.05 -35.59 7.12
N ASP A 642 48.89 -36.25 7.11
CA ASP A 642 48.72 -37.72 7.12
C ASP A 642 49.72 -38.54 7.96
N GLU A 643 49.23 -38.99 9.11
CA GLU A 643 49.14 -40.42 9.51
C GLU A 643 48.10 -40.58 10.63
#